data_AF-A0A836BU97-F1
#
_entry.id   AF-A0A836BU97-F1
#
_cell.length_a   1.000
_cell.length_b   1.000
_cell.length_c   1.000
_cell.angle_alpha   90.00
_cell.angle_beta   90.00
_cell.angle_gamma   90.00
#
_symmetry.space_group_name_H-M   'P 1'
#
loop_
_entity.id
_entity.type
_entity.pdbx_description
1 polymer ?
#
loop_
_entity_poly.entity_id
_entity_poly.type
_entity_poly.pdbx_seq_one_letter_code
_entity_poly.pdbx_strand_id
1 'polypeptide(L)'
;MGAGCSSAELAVTTEPKDKAAAATTGPKTGHIYVSYHRNDTGDQRTEHGDGAAGRVRDWLSSRGYVVVMGEQDTDATGGEKKAGVQAGPEVPWIDRMQSGVERCQAFVALVSEHYGQGSEAKRELHAADSASCTLLLPLWHSGPWPPEDPATAPLLGHLQRVPRGGRPLCRTILEGVMGELVDALQQAGVMPAPKVAAAEGESAAEVGARVHSAVAAAVSLDAHFKLTGDDPDPDLYSEVKCYTGHLQEIVDRLNLTFRPTVFDLGGNTYSGDLPLATLEDTSSPLNPAAVGGLGADPAAAAAAAAALVTVGGAPAAEGGTLLVAHPHVTFRNGTIRLRHDQQLRITSKGVLLENVNIETEAKGMRGGDIGGPHGQSRGAHHLAAGASRGAIMSTGQHAVVGEAYETGKAMLVLAGGAAVRMVKCKLDNLGRHLALWLTGGATAALRTCTVEANNGGGVWVRDAGSSLVAQGCMLQKCSGPCLLVEAGAGAQLEACSLLDASRYNAVNVGSGSRLRADRCIISGGQDGVFVYGRSTAELVGCELMSNTLQGVEVRDAGSQVHAVGTKITRNQQSGVLVAEGGMAFLTNCNSTGNNSHGLLVRGAGSMGSVKLTQASFNQQAGALITEGGRLEAVASELAGNKMCGFICWGKGSQFVANDCKITANVQAGFAIKDGGKADLVKVFVKGNRMPNEVSGEGARLETTSSAIDPKPNLLKGGTHEDIPEKRRQQLAAAAAAGPVAAGGKGGKR
;
A
#
# COMPACT_ATOMS: atom_id res chain seq x y z
N MET A 1 -51.52 50.94 12.94
CA MET A 1 -52.38 50.47 14.05
C MET A 1 -52.56 48.97 13.87
N GLY A 2 -52.37 48.20 14.94
CA GLY A 2 -52.06 46.76 14.97
C GLY A 2 -53.10 45.80 14.36
N ALA A 3 -52.68 44.56 14.09
CA ALA A 3 -52.90 43.37 14.94
C ALA A 3 -54.27 42.73 14.63
N GLY A 4 -54.53 41.41 14.66
CA GLY A 4 -53.93 40.18 15.18
C GLY A 4 -54.96 39.07 14.85
N CYS A 5 -54.55 37.82 14.57
CA CYS A 5 -54.39 36.68 15.51
C CYS A 5 -55.63 35.78 15.73
N SER A 6 -55.31 34.48 15.82
CA SER A 6 -55.98 33.34 16.46
C SER A 6 -57.10 32.60 15.73
N SER A 7 -57.34 31.29 15.93
CA SER A 7 -56.56 30.12 16.39
C SER A 7 -57.48 28.91 16.16
N ALA A 8 -56.88 27.74 15.92
CA ALA A 8 -57.56 26.47 15.70
C ALA A 8 -57.79 25.67 16.99
N GLU A 9 -58.74 24.73 16.96
CA GLU A 9 -58.61 23.40 17.58
C GLU A 9 -59.68 22.43 17.05
N LEU A 10 -59.29 21.21 16.67
CA LEU A 10 -59.97 19.94 17.02
C LEU A 10 -59.24 18.72 16.43
N ALA A 11 -59.13 17.70 17.28
CA ALA A 11 -58.40 16.45 17.12
C ALA A 11 -58.98 15.46 16.10
N VAL A 12 -58.12 14.62 15.50
CA VAL A 12 -58.53 13.34 14.89
C VAL A 12 -57.48 12.25 15.16
N THR A 13 -58.01 11.10 15.55
CA THR A 13 -57.41 9.82 15.93
C THR A 13 -56.68 9.08 14.80
N THR A 14 -55.61 8.39 15.19
CA THR A 14 -54.74 7.50 14.40
C THR A 14 -55.34 6.12 14.14
N GLU A 15 -55.28 5.64 12.89
CA GLU A 15 -55.20 4.21 12.54
C GLU A 15 -54.32 4.00 11.27
N PRO A 16 -53.67 2.84 11.13
CA PRO A 16 -52.43 2.67 10.37
C PRO A 16 -52.69 2.30 8.90
N LYS A 17 -51.89 2.88 7.98
CA LYS A 17 -51.89 2.50 6.57
C LYS A 17 -50.76 1.52 6.27
N ASP A 18 -51.11 0.23 6.28
CA ASP A 18 -50.43 -0.80 5.51
C ASP A 18 -50.55 -0.50 4.01
N LYS A 19 -49.42 -0.17 3.37
CA LYS A 19 -49.23 -0.37 1.92
C LYS A 19 -47.85 -0.97 1.70
N ALA A 20 -47.85 -2.27 1.44
CA ALA A 20 -46.71 -3.04 1.01
C ALA A 20 -46.17 -2.50 -0.33
N ALA A 21 -45.03 -1.81 -0.28
CA ALA A 21 -44.14 -1.63 -1.42
C ALA A 21 -43.12 -2.77 -1.42
N ALA A 22 -42.93 -3.40 -2.57
CA ALA A 22 -42.10 -4.58 -2.75
C ALA A 22 -40.67 -4.38 -2.20
N ALA A 23 -40.35 -5.11 -1.14
CA ALA A 23 -39.04 -5.11 -0.52
C ALA A 23 -38.04 -5.88 -1.39
N THR A 24 -37.07 -5.16 -1.97
CA THR A 24 -35.79 -5.73 -2.40
C THR A 24 -35.00 -6.13 -1.16
N THR A 25 -35.20 -7.37 -0.70
CA THR A 25 -34.51 -7.95 0.45
C THR A 25 -33.14 -8.47 0.05
N GLY A 26 -32.13 -7.61 0.15
CA GLY A 26 -30.72 -7.95 0.30
C GLY A 26 -30.11 -7.08 1.41
N PRO A 27 -29.04 -7.51 2.10
CA PRO A 27 -28.42 -6.72 3.16
C PRO A 27 -27.90 -5.41 2.57
N LYS A 28 -28.53 -4.28 2.97
CA LYS A 28 -28.14 -2.95 2.50
C LYS A 28 -26.82 -2.55 3.17
N THR A 29 -25.85 -2.14 2.36
CA THR A 29 -24.53 -1.64 2.78
C THR A 29 -24.68 -0.49 3.76
N GLY A 30 -23.82 -0.38 4.79
CA GLY A 30 -23.93 0.66 5.82
C GLY A 30 -23.50 2.06 5.34
N HIS A 31 -24.34 2.72 4.54
CA HIS A 31 -24.16 4.14 4.19
C HIS A 31 -24.75 5.03 5.29
N ILE A 32 -23.91 5.93 5.80
CA ILE A 32 -24.26 6.86 6.87
C ILE A 32 -24.13 8.28 6.33
N TYR A 33 -25.17 9.09 6.50
CA TYR A 33 -25.11 10.53 6.25
C TYR A 33 -24.74 11.24 7.55
N VAL A 34 -23.69 12.06 7.55
CA VAL A 34 -23.29 12.87 8.70
C VAL A 34 -23.59 14.34 8.40
N SER A 35 -24.51 14.91 9.18
CA SER A 35 -24.87 16.32 9.13
C SER A 35 -24.23 17.06 10.29
N TYR A 36 -23.64 18.22 10.04
CA TYR A 36 -22.87 18.97 11.03
C TYR A 36 -22.94 20.49 10.79
N HIS A 37 -22.62 21.29 11.81
CA HIS A 37 -22.46 22.74 11.65
C HIS A 37 -21.00 23.07 11.34
N ARG A 38 -20.74 23.63 10.15
CA ARG A 38 -19.37 23.85 9.62
C ARG A 38 -18.49 24.69 10.54
N ASN A 39 -19.01 25.82 11.00
CA ASN A 39 -18.23 26.73 11.85
C ASN A 39 -17.95 26.18 13.25
N ASP A 40 -18.69 25.16 13.70
CA ASP A 40 -18.48 24.56 15.02
C ASP A 40 -17.62 23.30 14.93
N THR A 41 -17.89 22.45 13.93
CA THR A 41 -17.42 21.05 13.89
C THR A 41 -16.78 20.65 12.55
N GLY A 42 -16.81 21.55 11.57
CA GLY A 42 -16.17 21.40 10.27
C GLY A 42 -14.65 21.41 10.33
N ASP A 43 -14.01 21.35 9.16
CA ASP A 43 -12.55 21.27 9.05
C ASP A 43 -11.86 22.52 9.64
N GLN A 44 -10.81 22.30 10.43
CA GLN A 44 -10.07 23.37 11.12
C GLN A 44 -9.38 24.36 10.17
N ARG A 45 -9.03 23.91 8.96
CA ARG A 45 -8.27 24.70 7.98
C ARG A 45 -9.17 25.47 7.01
N THR A 46 -10.31 24.90 6.64
CA THR A 46 -11.18 25.46 5.60
C THR A 46 -12.50 26.02 6.12
N GLU A 47 -13.03 25.49 7.24
CA GLU A 47 -14.36 25.85 7.76
C GLU A 47 -14.31 26.48 9.17
N HIS A 48 -13.10 26.64 9.73
CA HIS A 48 -12.86 27.18 11.08
C HIS A 48 -13.54 26.41 12.23
N GLY A 49 -14.08 25.22 11.96
CA GLY A 49 -14.63 24.32 12.99
C GLY A 49 -13.53 23.58 13.76
N ASP A 50 -13.92 22.77 14.73
CA ASP A 50 -12.96 22.04 15.58
C ASP A 50 -12.47 20.69 15.00
N GLY A 51 -12.91 20.33 13.78
CA GLY A 51 -12.58 19.10 13.07
C GLY A 51 -13.33 17.84 13.54
N ALA A 52 -14.34 17.96 14.41
CA ALA A 52 -15.07 16.80 14.93
C ALA A 52 -15.79 15.99 13.84
N ALA A 53 -16.37 16.65 12.83
CA ALA A 53 -17.06 15.97 11.73
C ALA A 53 -16.11 15.04 10.94
N GLY A 54 -14.90 15.54 10.62
CA GLY A 54 -13.85 14.75 9.96
C GLY A 54 -13.40 13.56 10.82
N ARG A 55 -13.21 13.76 12.14
CA ARG A 55 -12.85 12.67 13.06
C ARG A 55 -13.93 11.58 13.14
N VAL A 56 -15.20 11.97 13.18
CA VAL A 56 -16.35 11.04 13.17
C VAL A 56 -16.39 10.25 11.86
N ARG A 57 -16.22 10.92 10.71
CA ARG A 57 -16.15 10.29 9.39
C ARG A 57 -15.02 9.27 9.31
N ASP A 58 -13.81 9.64 9.67
CA ASP A 58 -12.62 8.79 9.54
C ASP A 58 -12.74 7.56 10.45
N TRP A 59 -13.27 7.76 11.66
CA TRP A 59 -13.49 6.67 12.60
C TRP A 59 -14.55 5.67 12.09
N LEU A 60 -15.70 6.13 11.59
CA LEU A 60 -16.74 5.26 11.01
C LEU A 60 -16.22 4.55 9.76
N SER A 61 -15.46 5.25 8.91
CA SER A 61 -14.85 4.69 7.70
C SER A 61 -13.83 3.60 8.03
N SER A 62 -13.05 3.77 9.11
CA SER A 62 -12.10 2.74 9.59
C SER A 62 -12.78 1.43 9.98
N ARG A 63 -14.07 1.47 10.34
CA ARG A 63 -14.88 0.30 10.70
C ARG A 63 -15.72 -0.25 9.54
N GLY A 64 -15.54 0.28 8.33
CA GLY A 64 -16.18 -0.23 7.11
C GLY A 64 -17.55 0.36 6.79
N TYR A 65 -17.92 1.50 7.41
CA TYR A 65 -19.10 2.27 6.99
C TYR A 65 -18.74 3.21 5.84
N VAL A 66 -19.68 3.45 4.93
CA VAL A 66 -19.52 4.47 3.88
C VAL A 66 -20.15 5.75 4.38
N VAL A 67 -19.34 6.76 4.68
CA VAL A 67 -19.83 8.02 5.24
C VAL A 67 -19.96 9.08 4.14
N VAL A 68 -21.15 9.65 4.02
CA VAL A 68 -21.45 10.82 3.18
C VAL A 68 -21.59 12.02 4.10
N MET A 69 -20.93 13.13 3.76
CA MET A 69 -21.02 14.38 4.51
C MET A 69 -21.70 15.46 3.66
N GLY A 70 -22.42 16.36 4.32
CA GLY A 70 -23.17 17.46 3.72
C GLY A 70 -22.34 18.63 3.20
N GLU A 71 -21.26 18.36 2.45
CA GLU A 71 -20.41 19.42 1.89
C GLU A 71 -21.11 20.07 0.67
N GLN A 72 -21.42 21.37 0.75
CA GLN A 72 -21.79 22.17 -0.41
C GLN A 72 -20.53 22.48 -1.22
N ASP A 73 -20.53 22.12 -2.51
CA ASP A 73 -19.62 22.72 -3.47
C ASP A 73 -19.86 24.24 -3.46
N THR A 74 -18.88 25.02 -3.01
CA THR A 74 -18.93 26.48 -3.09
C THR A 74 -19.03 26.99 -4.55
N ASP A 75 -18.92 26.11 -5.53
CA ASP A 75 -19.04 26.40 -6.97
C ASP A 75 -20.50 26.50 -7.48
N ALA A 76 -21.50 26.12 -6.68
CA ALA A 76 -22.90 26.12 -7.10
C ALA A 76 -23.70 27.40 -6.76
N THR A 77 -23.07 28.39 -6.10
CA THR A 77 -23.68 29.68 -5.81
C THR A 77 -22.76 30.85 -6.19
N GLY A 78 -22.65 31.11 -7.50
CA GLY A 78 -22.40 32.46 -8.02
C GLY A 78 -20.99 33.07 -7.87
N GLY A 79 -19.95 32.29 -7.61
CA GLY A 79 -18.55 32.74 -7.78
C GLY A 79 -18.04 32.51 -9.21
N GLU A 80 -17.23 33.42 -9.75
CA GLU A 80 -16.75 33.40 -11.15
C GLU A 80 -16.16 32.04 -11.58
N LYS A 81 -16.72 31.44 -12.64
CA LYS A 81 -16.31 30.14 -13.19
C LYS A 81 -14.89 30.25 -13.81
N LYS A 82 -13.93 29.43 -13.33
CA LYS A 82 -12.68 29.18 -14.06
C LYS A 82 -12.97 28.33 -15.31
N ALA A 83 -12.43 28.76 -16.46
CA ALA A 83 -12.63 28.09 -17.74
C ALA A 83 -11.96 26.70 -17.78
N GLY A 84 -12.71 25.65 -18.15
CA GLY A 84 -12.14 24.35 -18.56
C GLY A 84 -12.78 23.07 -18.00
N VAL A 85 -13.81 23.13 -17.15
CA VAL A 85 -14.46 21.91 -16.62
C VAL A 85 -15.67 21.54 -17.48
N GLN A 86 -15.70 20.31 -18.00
CA GLN A 86 -16.88 19.76 -18.69
C GLN A 86 -18.03 19.63 -17.69
N ALA A 87 -19.15 20.32 -17.98
CA ALA A 87 -20.38 20.26 -17.20
C ALA A 87 -21.01 18.86 -17.31
N GLY A 88 -20.92 18.08 -16.23
CA GLY A 88 -21.95 17.06 -15.96
C GLY A 88 -23.29 17.74 -15.67
N PRO A 89 -24.42 17.01 -15.69
CA PRO A 89 -25.72 17.62 -15.42
C PRO A 89 -25.69 18.29 -14.04
N GLU A 90 -25.85 19.62 -14.00
CA GLU A 90 -25.89 20.43 -12.78
C GLU A 90 -27.15 20.06 -11.99
N VAL A 91 -27.07 19.00 -11.19
CA VAL A 91 -28.12 18.66 -10.22
C VAL A 91 -27.99 19.67 -9.07
N PRO A 92 -29.04 20.47 -8.78
CA PRO A 92 -29.04 21.42 -7.67
C PRO A 92 -28.55 20.76 -6.38
N TRP A 93 -27.75 21.47 -5.58
CA TRP A 93 -27.25 20.94 -4.30
C TRP A 93 -28.38 20.35 -3.44
N ILE A 94 -29.57 20.95 -3.47
CA ILE A 94 -30.76 20.47 -2.77
C ILE A 94 -31.13 19.05 -3.20
N ASP A 95 -31.14 18.77 -4.51
CA ASP A 95 -31.51 17.46 -5.06
C ASP A 95 -30.39 16.43 -4.80
N ARG A 96 -29.12 16.85 -4.83
CA ARG A 96 -27.96 16.00 -4.45
C ARG A 96 -27.99 15.63 -2.97
N MET A 97 -28.29 16.60 -2.11
CA MET A 97 -28.42 16.42 -0.67
C MET A 97 -29.59 15.50 -0.35
N GLN A 98 -30.78 15.76 -0.88
CA GLN A 98 -31.96 14.91 -0.68
C GLN A 98 -31.68 13.48 -1.15
N SER A 99 -31.12 13.31 -2.36
CA SER A 99 -30.73 11.98 -2.83
C SER A 99 -29.62 11.34 -1.98
N GLY A 100 -28.75 12.11 -1.33
CA GLY A 100 -27.73 11.61 -0.42
C GLY A 100 -28.35 11.06 0.86
N VAL A 101 -29.26 11.83 1.48
CA VAL A 101 -29.99 11.45 2.69
C VAL A 101 -30.88 10.23 2.46
N GLU A 102 -31.64 10.20 1.35
CA GLU A 102 -32.55 9.09 1.01
C GLU A 102 -31.84 7.77 0.67
N ARG A 103 -30.57 7.82 0.23
CA ARG A 103 -29.77 6.64 -0.08
C ARG A 103 -29.05 6.07 1.14
N CYS A 104 -28.93 6.84 2.22
CA CYS A 104 -28.29 6.43 3.47
C CYS A 104 -29.28 5.69 4.38
N GLN A 105 -28.78 4.67 5.09
CA GLN A 105 -29.58 3.87 6.03
C GLN A 105 -29.63 4.52 7.42
N ALA A 106 -28.64 5.36 7.74
CA ALA A 106 -28.61 6.18 8.94
C ALA A 106 -28.24 7.63 8.63
N PHE A 107 -28.80 8.53 9.43
CA PHE A 107 -28.51 9.95 9.48
C PHE A 107 -27.99 10.27 10.89
N VAL A 108 -26.74 10.69 10.97
CA VAL A 108 -26.08 11.11 12.22
C VAL A 108 -26.05 12.63 12.26
N ALA A 109 -26.79 13.21 13.19
CA ALA A 109 -26.80 14.65 13.45
C ALA A 109 -25.71 14.98 14.49
N LEU A 110 -24.62 15.63 14.09
CA LEU A 110 -23.57 16.09 15.00
C LEU A 110 -24.00 17.43 15.63
N VAL A 111 -24.66 17.34 16.78
CA VAL A 111 -25.32 18.46 17.45
C VAL A 111 -24.31 19.29 18.26
N SER A 112 -23.85 20.37 17.66
CA SER A 112 -23.07 21.43 18.30
C SER A 112 -23.94 22.58 18.81
N GLU A 113 -23.33 23.57 19.45
CA GLU A 113 -23.99 24.76 20.01
C GLU A 113 -24.88 25.51 19.00
N HIS A 114 -24.43 25.64 17.75
CA HIS A 114 -25.18 26.32 16.68
C HIS A 114 -25.82 25.36 15.67
N TYR A 115 -25.95 24.07 16.00
CA TYR A 115 -26.57 23.10 15.09
C TYR A 115 -28.03 23.47 14.80
N GLY A 116 -28.36 23.67 13.51
CA GLY A 116 -29.68 24.11 13.05
C GLY A 116 -29.84 25.62 12.83
N GLN A 117 -28.88 26.46 13.26
CA GLN A 117 -28.92 27.91 13.04
C GLN A 117 -28.53 28.29 11.58
N GLY A 118 -27.94 27.35 10.83
CA GLY A 118 -27.67 27.47 9.39
C GLY A 118 -28.75 26.83 8.52
N SER A 119 -28.91 27.33 7.29
CA SER A 119 -29.95 26.82 6.37
C SER A 119 -29.69 25.40 5.84
N GLU A 120 -28.45 24.90 5.92
CA GLU A 120 -28.02 23.62 5.37
C GLU A 120 -28.35 22.45 6.30
N ALA A 121 -27.73 22.37 7.48
CA ALA A 121 -27.97 21.30 8.46
C ALA A 121 -29.45 21.19 8.85
N LYS A 122 -30.17 22.32 8.87
CA LYS A 122 -31.63 22.34 9.08
C LYS A 122 -32.39 21.66 7.94
N ARG A 123 -32.03 21.93 6.68
CA ARG A 123 -32.67 21.28 5.51
C ARG A 123 -32.35 19.79 5.46
N GLU A 124 -31.12 19.40 5.80
CA GLU A 124 -30.69 18.01 5.87
C GLU A 124 -31.49 17.23 6.92
N LEU A 125 -31.66 17.82 8.10
CA LEU A 125 -32.42 17.22 9.18
C LEU A 125 -33.91 17.07 8.82
N HIS A 126 -34.53 18.08 8.21
CA HIS A 126 -35.91 17.98 7.73
C HIS A 126 -36.06 16.95 6.60
N ALA A 127 -35.06 16.82 5.71
CA ALA A 127 -35.06 15.78 4.68
C ALA A 127 -34.96 14.38 5.29
N ALA A 128 -34.13 14.20 6.32
CA ALA A 128 -33.99 12.93 7.03
C ALA A 128 -35.25 12.53 7.79
N ASP A 129 -35.90 13.48 8.47
CA ASP A 129 -37.18 13.26 9.17
C ASP A 129 -38.32 12.92 8.21
N SER A 130 -38.33 13.56 7.02
CA SER A 130 -39.31 13.26 5.97
C SER A 130 -39.04 11.92 5.27
N ALA A 131 -37.79 11.45 5.26
CA ALA A 131 -37.40 10.18 4.66
C ALA A 131 -37.77 9.01 5.58
N SER A 132 -38.86 8.31 5.25
CA SER A 132 -39.40 7.20 6.07
C SER A 132 -38.48 5.97 6.23
N CYS A 133 -37.25 6.00 5.71
CA CYS A 133 -36.32 4.88 5.62
C CYS A 133 -34.94 5.13 6.24
N THR A 134 -34.72 6.27 6.91
CA THR A 134 -33.41 6.66 7.45
C THR A 134 -33.45 6.71 8.98
N LEU A 135 -32.61 5.92 9.64
CA LEU A 135 -32.47 5.97 11.11
C LEU A 135 -31.84 7.31 11.53
N LEU A 136 -32.53 8.07 12.38
CA LEU A 136 -32.02 9.35 12.87
C LEU A 136 -31.32 9.19 14.24
N LEU A 137 -30.03 9.51 14.31
CA LEU A 137 -29.20 9.40 15.52
C LEU A 137 -28.54 10.75 15.89
N PRO A 138 -28.92 11.36 17.02
CA PRO A 138 -28.24 12.56 17.50
C PRO A 138 -26.93 12.23 18.24
N LEU A 139 -25.82 12.79 17.75
CA LEU A 139 -24.51 12.78 18.36
C LEU A 139 -24.23 14.15 19.00
N TRP A 140 -24.35 14.24 20.32
CA TRP A 140 -24.22 15.49 21.07
C TRP A 140 -22.75 15.90 21.21
N HIS A 141 -22.39 16.98 20.52
CA HIS A 141 -21.02 17.49 20.42
C HIS A 141 -20.69 18.58 21.43
N SER A 142 -21.53 19.62 21.51
CA SER A 142 -21.39 20.80 22.38
C SER A 142 -22.75 21.48 22.56
N GLY A 143 -22.83 22.52 23.40
CA GLY A 143 -24.07 23.25 23.65
C GLY A 143 -25.09 22.54 24.58
N PRO A 144 -26.22 23.19 24.89
CA PRO A 144 -27.29 22.61 25.70
C PRO A 144 -27.98 21.45 24.97
N TRP A 145 -28.43 20.44 25.74
CA TRP A 145 -29.26 19.36 25.24
C TRP A 145 -30.60 19.30 25.99
N PRO A 146 -31.75 19.18 25.30
CA PRO A 146 -31.93 19.21 23.84
C PRO A 146 -31.56 20.58 23.23
N PRO A 147 -31.33 20.66 21.90
CA PRO A 147 -31.06 21.94 21.23
C PRO A 147 -32.12 22.99 21.57
N GLU A 148 -31.72 24.24 21.78
CA GLU A 148 -32.64 25.34 22.09
C GLU A 148 -33.36 25.87 20.84
N ASP A 149 -32.86 25.56 19.64
CA ASP A 149 -33.43 26.02 18.39
C ASP A 149 -34.85 25.44 18.17
N PRO A 150 -35.89 26.28 17.98
CA PRO A 150 -37.27 25.83 17.87
C PRO A 150 -37.56 24.87 16.71
N ALA A 151 -36.70 24.81 15.69
CA ALA A 151 -36.88 23.93 14.54
C ALA A 151 -36.23 22.55 14.72
N THR A 152 -35.11 22.46 15.44
CA THR A 152 -34.39 21.19 15.68
C THR A 152 -34.83 20.49 16.96
N ALA A 153 -35.24 21.24 17.99
CA ALA A 153 -35.64 20.70 19.28
C ALA A 153 -36.77 19.63 19.20
N PRO A 154 -37.85 19.83 18.40
CA PRO A 154 -38.92 18.84 18.29
C PRO A 154 -38.47 17.54 17.60
N LEU A 155 -37.55 17.66 16.63
CA LEU A 155 -37.07 16.54 15.81
C LEU A 155 -36.06 15.66 16.54
N LEU A 156 -35.20 16.26 17.38
CA LEU A 156 -34.11 15.55 18.04
C LEU A 156 -34.38 15.24 19.51
N GLY A 157 -35.20 16.06 20.19
CA GLY A 157 -35.35 16.02 21.65
C GLY A 157 -35.97 14.73 22.21
N HIS A 158 -36.75 14.02 21.39
CA HIS A 158 -37.41 12.76 21.77
C HIS A 158 -36.54 11.51 21.48
N LEU A 159 -35.43 11.66 20.76
CA LEU A 159 -34.56 10.56 20.35
C LEU A 159 -33.47 10.28 21.39
N GLN A 160 -33.02 9.02 21.47
CA GLN A 160 -31.91 8.63 22.32
C GLN A 160 -30.60 9.19 21.76
N ARG A 161 -30.05 10.21 22.43
CA ARG A 161 -28.74 10.78 22.08
C ARG A 161 -27.57 9.87 22.44
N VAL A 162 -26.46 10.09 21.74
CA VAL A 162 -25.12 9.59 22.03
C VAL A 162 -24.22 10.80 22.27
N PRO A 163 -23.38 10.85 23.33
CA PRO A 163 -23.27 9.89 24.43
C PRO A 163 -24.50 9.93 25.37
N ARG A 164 -24.78 8.80 26.02
CA ARG A 164 -25.85 8.73 27.05
C ARG A 164 -25.51 9.51 28.32
N GLY A 165 -24.22 9.74 28.57
CA GLY A 165 -23.70 10.45 29.74
C GLY A 165 -24.10 11.94 29.81
N GLY A 166 -23.80 12.57 30.94
CA GLY A 166 -24.06 13.99 31.18
C GLY A 166 -23.01 14.96 30.60
N ARG A 167 -22.08 14.48 29.77
CA ARG A 167 -21.00 15.28 29.17
C ARG A 167 -21.03 15.16 27.65
N PRO A 168 -20.86 16.27 26.90
CA PRO A 168 -20.87 16.28 25.45
C PRO A 168 -19.57 15.71 24.83
N LEU A 169 -19.56 15.42 23.52
CA LEU A 169 -18.39 14.83 22.82
C LEU A 169 -17.12 15.65 23.01
N CYS A 170 -17.19 16.98 22.96
CA CYS A 170 -16.03 17.87 23.14
C CYS A 170 -15.40 17.80 24.54
N ARG A 171 -16.07 17.17 25.53
CA ARG A 171 -15.60 17.00 26.92
C ARG A 171 -15.50 15.53 27.33
N THR A 172 -15.51 14.61 26.36
CA THR A 172 -15.42 13.16 26.60
C THR A 172 -14.38 12.51 25.68
N ILE A 173 -14.00 11.27 25.99
CA ILE A 173 -13.05 10.51 25.18
C ILE A 173 -13.79 10.00 23.93
N LEU A 174 -13.33 10.42 22.75
CA LEU A 174 -13.93 10.11 21.45
C LEU A 174 -14.21 8.62 21.26
N GLU A 175 -13.26 7.74 21.61
CA GLU A 175 -13.40 6.28 21.41
C GLU A 175 -14.60 5.67 22.15
N GLY A 176 -14.88 6.13 23.37
CA GLY A 176 -16.00 5.62 24.17
C GLY A 176 -17.35 6.02 23.58
N VAL A 177 -17.47 7.28 23.16
CA VAL A 177 -18.70 7.80 22.54
C VAL A 177 -18.94 7.17 21.17
N MET A 178 -17.89 6.99 20.37
CA MET A 178 -18.00 6.36 19.05
C MET A 178 -18.32 4.85 19.17
N GLY A 179 -17.93 4.19 20.25
CA GLY A 179 -18.40 2.85 20.60
C GLY A 179 -19.92 2.81 20.78
N GLU A 180 -20.48 3.71 21.61
CA GLU A 180 -21.94 3.83 21.80
C GLU A 180 -22.67 4.14 20.49
N LEU A 181 -22.08 4.96 19.61
CA LEU A 181 -22.65 5.28 18.30
C LEU A 181 -22.74 4.03 17.41
N VAL A 182 -21.71 3.19 17.39
CA VAL A 182 -21.72 1.94 16.61
C VAL A 182 -22.72 0.95 17.16
N ASP A 183 -22.82 0.84 18.48
CA ASP A 183 -23.80 -0.05 19.11
C ASP A 183 -25.23 0.38 18.74
N ALA A 184 -25.50 1.69 18.71
CA ALA A 184 -26.79 2.24 18.27
C ALA A 184 -27.08 1.95 16.78
N LEU A 185 -26.08 2.13 15.91
CA LEU A 185 -26.18 1.81 14.48
C LEU A 185 -26.46 0.31 14.24
N GLN A 186 -25.74 -0.57 14.93
CA GLN A 186 -25.87 -2.02 14.79
C GLN A 186 -27.19 -2.54 15.36
N GLN A 187 -27.66 -2.00 16.50
CA GLN A 187 -28.96 -2.35 17.07
C GLN A 187 -30.11 -1.99 16.11
N ALA A 188 -29.95 -0.94 15.32
CA ALA A 188 -30.90 -0.53 14.29
C ALA A 188 -30.73 -1.26 12.94
N GLY A 189 -29.80 -2.22 12.85
CA GLY A 189 -29.58 -3.03 11.64
C GLY A 189 -28.68 -2.38 10.58
N VAL A 190 -28.00 -1.28 10.90
CA VAL A 190 -27.03 -0.62 10.01
C VAL A 190 -25.66 -1.26 10.22
N MET A 191 -25.32 -2.23 9.36
CA MET A 191 -24.10 -3.01 9.47
C MET A 191 -22.99 -2.43 8.60
N PRO A 192 -21.71 -2.50 9.03
CA PRO A 192 -20.59 -2.11 8.18
C PRO A 192 -20.63 -2.93 6.89
N ALA A 193 -20.25 -2.31 5.77
CA ALA A 193 -20.21 -2.99 4.48
C ALA A 193 -19.38 -4.27 4.64
N PRO A 194 -19.85 -5.42 4.10
CA PRO A 194 -19.07 -6.64 4.18
C PRO A 194 -17.70 -6.36 3.57
N LYS A 195 -16.64 -6.57 4.39
CA LYS A 195 -15.32 -6.91 3.86
C LYS A 195 -15.58 -7.87 2.72
N VAL A 196 -15.03 -7.59 1.54
CA VAL A 196 -15.11 -8.51 0.39
C VAL A 196 -14.72 -9.88 0.92
N ALA A 197 -15.73 -10.70 1.22
CA ALA A 197 -15.56 -12.11 1.42
C ALA A 197 -14.95 -12.55 0.11
N ALA A 198 -13.82 -13.27 0.19
CA ALA A 198 -13.24 -13.94 -0.94
C ALA A 198 -14.39 -14.52 -1.78
N ALA A 199 -14.65 -13.89 -2.93
CA ALA A 199 -15.60 -14.38 -3.88
C ALA A 199 -14.95 -15.64 -4.44
N GLU A 200 -15.26 -16.77 -3.81
CA GLU A 200 -15.12 -18.07 -4.45
C GLU A 200 -15.86 -17.96 -5.78
N GLY A 201 -15.08 -17.93 -6.87
CA GLY A 201 -15.60 -17.96 -8.23
C GLY A 201 -15.31 -16.76 -9.13
N GLU A 202 -14.39 -15.85 -8.82
CA GLU A 202 -13.87 -14.95 -9.88
C GLU A 202 -12.89 -15.72 -10.77
N SER A 203 -13.22 -15.83 -12.06
CA SER A 203 -12.34 -16.50 -13.01
C SER A 203 -11.12 -15.61 -13.25
N ALA A 204 -9.91 -16.18 -13.28
CA ALA A 204 -8.71 -15.37 -13.50
C ALA A 204 -8.61 -14.72 -14.91
N ALA A 205 -9.63 -14.86 -15.76
CA ALA A 205 -9.82 -14.02 -16.95
C ALA A 205 -10.38 -12.64 -16.59
N GLU A 206 -11.25 -12.53 -15.57
CA GLU A 206 -11.82 -11.26 -15.09
C GLU A 206 -10.83 -10.48 -14.24
N VAL A 207 -9.99 -11.15 -13.46
CA VAL A 207 -8.84 -10.54 -12.77
C VAL A 207 -7.81 -10.05 -13.80
N GLY A 208 -7.52 -10.87 -14.83
CA GLY A 208 -6.67 -10.46 -15.95
C GLY A 208 -7.24 -9.28 -16.74
N ALA A 209 -8.56 -9.23 -16.93
CA ALA A 209 -9.27 -8.11 -17.58
C ALA A 209 -9.30 -6.87 -16.69
N ARG A 210 -9.41 -6.98 -15.36
CA ARG A 210 -9.24 -5.86 -14.44
C ARG A 210 -7.81 -5.34 -14.42
N VAL A 211 -6.81 -6.22 -14.50
CA VAL A 211 -5.41 -5.81 -14.62
C VAL A 211 -5.16 -5.16 -15.99
N HIS A 212 -5.71 -5.67 -17.08
CA HIS A 212 -5.65 -5.01 -18.40
C HIS A 212 -6.46 -3.70 -18.46
N SER A 213 -7.60 -3.61 -17.77
CA SER A 213 -8.37 -2.39 -17.61
C SER A 213 -7.67 -1.39 -16.68
N ALA A 214 -6.88 -1.86 -15.70
CA ALA A 214 -6.02 -1.01 -14.85
C ALA A 214 -4.74 -0.59 -15.59
N VAL A 215 -4.26 -1.40 -16.53
CA VAL A 215 -3.23 -1.01 -17.53
C VAL A 215 -3.79 0.06 -18.47
N ALA A 216 -5.07 0.02 -18.81
CA ALA A 216 -5.75 1.07 -19.58
C ALA A 216 -6.15 2.29 -18.73
N ALA A 217 -6.35 2.13 -17.41
CA ALA A 217 -6.62 3.20 -16.44
C ALA A 217 -5.34 3.72 -15.76
N ALA A 218 -4.18 3.54 -16.39
CA ALA A 218 -3.00 4.34 -16.07
C ALA A 218 -3.36 5.80 -16.37
N VAL A 219 -3.81 6.54 -15.35
CA VAL A 219 -3.63 7.98 -15.31
C VAL A 219 -2.18 8.19 -15.72
N SER A 220 -1.95 8.87 -16.85
CA SER A 220 -0.59 9.06 -17.35
C SER A 220 0.26 9.58 -16.20
N LEU A 221 1.36 8.88 -15.89
CA LEU A 221 2.31 9.29 -14.86
C LEU A 221 2.83 10.71 -15.13
N ASP A 222 2.74 11.18 -16.38
CA ASP A 222 2.99 12.57 -16.79
C ASP A 222 2.19 13.58 -15.99
N ALA A 223 0.99 13.24 -15.49
CA ALA A 223 0.18 14.14 -14.68
C ALA A 223 0.91 14.55 -13.39
N HIS A 224 1.71 13.66 -12.79
CA HIS A 224 2.50 13.95 -11.59
C HIS A 224 3.68 14.89 -11.84
N PHE A 225 4.06 15.09 -13.10
CA PHE A 225 5.16 15.97 -13.50
C PHE A 225 4.71 17.33 -14.05
N LYS A 226 3.41 17.49 -14.31
CA LYS A 226 2.84 18.75 -14.79
C LYS A 226 2.52 19.67 -13.62
N LEU A 227 2.41 20.96 -13.93
CA LEU A 227 1.87 21.94 -12.99
C LEU A 227 0.44 21.52 -12.63
N THR A 228 0.16 21.42 -11.34
CA THR A 228 -1.20 21.15 -10.85
C THR A 228 -1.95 22.47 -10.66
N GLY A 229 -3.27 22.41 -10.44
CA GLY A 229 -4.06 23.62 -10.11
C GLY A 229 -3.62 24.32 -8.81
N ASP A 230 -2.80 23.65 -7.99
CA ASP A 230 -2.19 24.18 -6.78
C ASP A 230 -0.89 24.94 -7.07
N ASP A 231 -0.27 24.76 -8.25
CA ASP A 231 0.95 25.48 -8.59
C ASP A 231 0.61 26.92 -9.03
N PRO A 232 1.34 27.93 -8.51
CA PRO A 232 1.14 29.32 -8.90
C PRO A 232 1.50 29.52 -10.37
N ASP A 233 0.90 30.55 -10.96
CA ASP A 233 1.22 30.97 -12.32
C ASP A 233 2.74 31.15 -12.47
N PRO A 234 3.38 30.57 -13.52
CA PRO A 234 4.80 30.78 -13.80
C PRO A 234 5.26 32.23 -13.73
N ASP A 235 4.41 33.20 -14.07
CA ASP A 235 4.72 34.63 -14.04
C ASP A 235 4.85 35.22 -12.62
N LEU A 236 4.38 34.49 -11.59
CA LEU A 236 4.48 34.89 -10.18
C LEU A 236 5.81 34.48 -9.54
N TYR A 237 6.62 33.67 -10.23
CA TYR A 237 7.90 33.23 -9.70
C TYR A 237 8.96 34.34 -9.79
N SER A 238 9.54 34.70 -8.65
CA SER A 238 10.75 35.52 -8.64
C SER A 238 11.99 34.65 -8.87
N GLU A 239 12.80 35.01 -9.87
CA GLU A 239 14.09 34.36 -10.10
C GLU A 239 15.19 35.00 -9.25
N VAL A 240 15.89 34.16 -8.49
CA VAL A 240 16.90 34.54 -7.52
C VAL A 240 18.18 33.78 -7.85
N LYS A 241 19.17 34.48 -8.40
CA LYS A 241 20.48 33.89 -8.75
C LYS A 241 21.39 33.82 -7.53
N CYS A 242 21.87 32.63 -7.23
CA CYS A 242 22.88 32.38 -6.21
C CYS A 242 24.27 32.32 -6.86
N TYR A 243 25.33 32.70 -6.14
CA TYR A 243 26.68 32.75 -6.73
C TYR A 243 27.83 32.59 -5.73
N THR A 244 27.56 32.50 -4.43
CA THR A 244 28.63 32.43 -3.42
C THR A 244 29.27 31.04 -3.32
N GLY A 245 28.56 29.98 -3.72
CA GLY A 245 28.99 28.60 -3.50
C GLY A 245 28.91 28.14 -2.03
N HIS A 246 28.29 28.93 -1.15
CA HIS A 246 28.09 28.60 0.26
C HIS A 246 26.65 28.20 0.54
N LEU A 247 26.44 27.09 1.27
CA LEU A 247 25.10 26.66 1.67
C LEU A 247 24.37 27.73 2.50
N GLN A 248 25.10 28.54 3.27
CA GLN A 248 24.52 29.63 4.04
C GLN A 248 23.79 30.67 3.18
N GLU A 249 24.26 30.96 1.95
CA GLU A 249 23.53 31.85 1.03
C GLU A 249 22.15 31.29 0.70
N ILE A 250 22.05 29.98 0.49
CA ILE A 250 20.77 29.32 0.21
C ILE A 250 19.85 29.44 1.43
N VAL A 251 20.36 29.18 2.64
CA VAL A 251 19.62 29.33 3.90
C VAL A 251 19.10 30.76 4.06
N ASP A 252 19.97 31.77 3.90
CA ASP A 252 19.63 33.17 4.08
C ASP A 252 18.54 33.61 3.09
N ARG A 253 18.67 33.20 1.81
CA ARG A 253 17.68 33.55 0.80
C ARG A 253 16.36 32.79 0.96
N LEU A 254 16.38 31.54 1.42
CA LEU A 254 15.16 30.80 1.78
C LEU A 254 14.40 31.50 2.92
N ASN A 255 15.10 32.02 3.93
CA ASN A 255 14.49 32.76 5.03
C ASN A 255 13.87 34.10 4.59
N LEU A 256 14.36 34.67 3.48
CA LEU A 256 13.83 35.89 2.87
C LEU A 256 12.74 35.62 1.81
N THR A 257 12.35 34.35 1.61
CA THR A 257 11.38 33.96 0.58
C THR A 257 9.94 34.11 1.07
N PHE A 258 9.20 35.05 0.49
CA PHE A 258 7.77 35.28 0.79
C PHE A 258 6.86 35.07 -0.44
N ARG A 259 7.44 34.74 -1.60
CA ARG A 259 6.74 34.46 -2.87
C ARG A 259 7.32 33.18 -3.51
N PRO A 260 6.57 32.53 -4.43
CA PRO A 260 7.11 31.44 -5.25
C PRO A 260 8.43 31.89 -5.87
N THR A 261 9.48 31.09 -5.70
CA THR A 261 10.84 31.54 -6.01
C THR A 261 11.62 30.45 -6.72
N VAL A 262 12.35 30.85 -7.76
CA VAL A 262 13.30 30.00 -8.48
C VAL A 262 14.71 30.39 -8.04
N PHE A 263 15.38 29.50 -7.33
CA PHE A 263 16.81 29.59 -7.02
C PHE A 263 17.60 28.98 -8.17
N ASP A 264 18.20 29.84 -9.00
CA ASP A 264 19.18 29.42 -10.00
C ASP A 264 20.56 29.35 -9.35
N LEU A 265 21.09 28.14 -9.24
CA LEU A 265 22.39 27.84 -8.64
C LEU A 265 23.55 28.08 -9.65
N GLY A 266 23.23 28.43 -10.91
CA GLY A 266 24.22 28.89 -11.90
C GLY A 266 25.27 27.84 -12.31
N GLY A 267 25.00 26.56 -12.08
CA GLY A 267 25.92 25.45 -12.29
C GLY A 267 26.97 25.28 -11.18
N ASN A 268 26.92 26.07 -10.11
CA ASN A 268 27.91 26.05 -9.04
C ASN A 268 27.64 24.93 -8.03
N THR A 269 28.68 24.58 -7.27
CA THR A 269 28.58 23.69 -6.11
C THR A 269 28.46 24.51 -4.83
N TYR A 270 27.44 24.22 -4.02
CA TYR A 270 27.17 24.85 -2.75
C TYR A 270 27.54 23.91 -1.62
N SER A 271 28.45 24.34 -0.75
CA SER A 271 28.95 23.55 0.38
C SER A 271 29.10 24.42 1.63
N GLY A 272 29.30 23.79 2.79
CA GLY A 272 29.58 24.47 4.04
C GLY A 272 28.73 23.96 5.19
N ASP A 273 28.79 24.68 6.30
CA ASP A 273 28.10 24.29 7.51
C ASP A 273 26.65 24.78 7.48
N LEU A 274 25.73 23.91 7.88
CA LEU A 274 24.31 24.20 7.98
C LEU A 274 23.92 24.42 9.44
N PRO A 275 22.91 25.27 9.71
CA PRO A 275 22.42 25.46 11.06
C PRO A 275 21.83 24.15 11.62
N LEU A 276 22.02 23.94 12.92
CA LEU A 276 21.27 22.92 13.65
C LEU A 276 19.79 23.31 13.63
N ALA A 277 18.94 22.39 13.17
CA ALA A 277 17.51 22.60 13.27
C ALA A 277 17.09 22.48 14.75
N THR A 278 16.81 23.60 15.40
CA THR A 278 16.05 23.62 16.65
C THR A 278 14.61 23.24 16.32
N LEU A 279 14.10 22.14 16.89
CA LEU A 279 12.70 21.69 16.79
C LEU A 279 11.69 22.65 17.47
N GLU A 280 12.07 23.90 17.68
CA GLU A 280 11.29 24.93 18.36
C GLU A 280 10.75 25.94 17.34
N ASP A 281 9.79 25.55 16.50
CA ASP A 281 8.90 26.52 15.83
C ASP A 281 7.63 25.90 15.22
N THR A 282 6.99 25.01 15.97
CA THR A 282 5.55 24.77 15.83
C THR A 282 4.90 24.93 17.20
N SER A 283 4.59 26.19 17.56
CA SER A 283 3.82 26.70 18.72
C SER A 283 4.35 26.46 20.15
N SER A 284 4.77 27.55 20.81
CA SER A 284 5.28 27.72 22.20
C SER A 284 4.18 27.68 23.30
N PRO A 285 4.45 27.74 24.63
CA PRO A 285 5.65 27.32 25.40
C PRO A 285 5.32 26.33 26.55
N LEU A 286 6.20 25.37 26.83
CA LEU A 286 6.36 24.80 28.18
C LEU A 286 7.84 24.79 28.55
N ASN A 287 8.13 25.48 29.64
CA ASN A 287 9.42 25.86 30.19
C ASN A 287 10.31 24.63 30.54
N PRO A 288 11.59 24.54 30.09
CA PRO A 288 12.45 23.37 30.29
C PRO A 288 13.15 23.29 31.66
N ALA A 289 12.55 23.87 32.71
CA ALA A 289 13.19 23.99 34.04
C ALA A 289 12.75 22.92 35.08
N ALA A 290 12.19 21.77 34.66
CA ALA A 290 11.66 20.79 35.61
C ALA A 290 11.86 19.32 35.23
N VAL A 291 13.11 18.86 35.01
CA VAL A 291 13.48 17.45 35.27
C VAL A 291 14.95 17.38 35.73
N GLY A 292 15.18 17.77 36.98
CA GLY A 292 16.36 17.35 37.73
C GLY A 292 16.05 16.03 38.43
N GLY A 293 16.77 14.98 38.05
CA GLY A 293 16.91 13.74 38.83
C GLY A 293 15.81 12.70 38.63
N LEU A 294 16.15 11.57 38.00
CA LEU A 294 15.90 10.18 38.44
C LEU A 294 16.45 9.20 37.39
N GLY A 295 16.90 8.03 37.84
CA GLY A 295 17.78 7.11 37.13
C GLY A 295 17.29 6.56 35.78
N ALA A 296 18.27 6.26 34.94
CA ALA A 296 18.11 5.71 33.59
C ALA A 296 17.49 4.31 33.59
N ASP A 297 16.28 4.20 33.02
CA ASP A 297 15.67 2.94 32.61
C ASP A 297 15.74 2.82 31.06
N PRO A 298 16.50 1.85 30.50
CA PRO A 298 16.66 1.69 29.05
C PRO A 298 15.35 1.35 28.32
N ALA A 299 14.31 0.86 29.03
CA ALA A 299 12.99 0.64 28.44
C ALA A 299 12.21 1.95 28.21
N ALA A 300 12.40 2.95 29.07
CA ALA A 300 11.79 4.27 28.91
C ALA A 300 12.45 5.08 27.78
N ALA A 301 13.76 4.90 27.56
CA ALA A 301 14.47 5.48 26.42
C ALA A 301 14.03 4.87 25.07
N ALA A 302 13.73 3.56 25.03
CA ALA A 302 13.19 2.90 23.84
C ALA A 302 11.73 3.30 23.56
N ALA A 303 10.92 3.49 24.61
CA ALA A 303 9.56 4.02 24.50
C ALA A 303 9.54 5.51 24.09
N ALA A 304 10.50 6.31 24.55
CA ALA A 304 10.67 7.70 24.12
C ALA A 304 11.13 7.81 22.65
N ALA A 305 11.98 6.89 22.18
CA ALA A 305 12.36 6.79 20.76
C ALA A 305 11.19 6.33 19.87
N ALA A 306 10.31 5.47 20.38
CA ALA A 306 9.06 5.09 19.71
C ALA A 306 8.00 6.22 19.76
N ALA A 307 8.01 7.07 20.79
CA ALA A 307 7.11 8.20 20.94
C ALA A 307 7.54 9.44 20.12
N LEU A 308 8.84 9.63 19.85
CA LEU A 308 9.30 10.65 18.88
C LEU A 308 8.88 10.34 17.43
N VAL A 309 8.51 9.09 17.14
CA VAL A 309 7.98 8.67 15.82
C VAL A 309 6.50 9.04 15.65
N THR A 310 5.80 9.42 16.72
CA THR A 310 4.35 9.70 16.69
C THR A 310 3.96 11.17 16.46
N VAL A 311 4.93 12.08 16.26
CA VAL A 311 4.68 13.45 15.77
C VAL A 311 5.71 13.81 14.70
N GLY A 312 5.49 13.39 13.45
CA GLY A 312 6.03 14.08 12.28
C GLY A 312 7.54 13.97 11.98
N GLY A 313 8.05 12.76 11.75
CA GLY A 313 9.14 12.53 10.77
C GLY A 313 10.55 12.28 11.32
N ALA A 314 11.43 11.81 10.43
CA ALA A 314 12.85 11.48 10.65
C ALA A 314 13.58 12.42 11.62
N PRO A 315 14.52 11.94 12.45
CA PRO A 315 15.27 12.80 13.37
C PRO A 315 16.07 13.87 12.60
N ALA A 316 16.30 15.02 13.26
CA ALA A 316 17.19 16.04 12.71
C ALA A 316 18.62 15.50 12.61
N ALA A 317 19.33 15.86 11.54
CA ALA A 317 20.73 15.46 11.37
C ALA A 317 21.63 16.22 12.35
N GLU A 318 22.60 15.52 12.94
CA GLU A 318 23.51 16.05 13.97
C GLU A 318 24.39 17.22 13.47
N GLY A 319 24.69 17.27 12.18
CA GLY A 319 25.58 18.25 11.56
C GLY A 319 24.90 19.46 10.92
N GLY A 320 23.56 19.56 11.04
CA GLY A 320 22.75 20.65 10.50
C GLY A 320 21.77 20.22 9.42
N THR A 321 20.74 21.05 9.19
CA THR A 321 19.68 20.77 8.21
C THR A 321 19.44 21.98 7.31
N LEU A 322 19.48 21.77 6.00
CA LEU A 322 18.94 22.73 5.02
C LEU A 322 17.43 22.50 4.96
N LEU A 323 16.64 23.38 5.58
CA LEU A 323 15.19 23.25 5.66
C LEU A 323 14.49 24.05 4.56
N VAL A 324 13.69 23.37 3.75
CA VAL A 324 12.77 23.97 2.78
C VAL A 324 11.35 23.83 3.31
N ALA A 325 10.90 24.85 4.04
CA ALA A 325 9.56 24.92 4.63
C ALA A 325 8.59 25.82 3.84
N HIS A 326 9.11 26.64 2.92
CA HIS A 326 8.28 27.49 2.06
C HIS A 326 7.76 26.68 0.85
N PRO A 327 6.46 26.79 0.51
CA PRO A 327 5.90 26.11 -0.65
C PRO A 327 6.36 26.78 -1.96
N HIS A 328 6.24 26.05 -3.07
CA HIS A 328 6.53 26.57 -4.43
C HIS A 328 7.95 27.11 -4.61
N VAL A 329 8.92 26.46 -3.98
CA VAL A 329 10.35 26.74 -4.15
C VAL A 329 10.92 25.85 -5.24
N THR A 330 11.64 26.45 -6.19
CA THR A 330 12.34 25.69 -7.23
C THR A 330 13.85 25.87 -7.08
N PHE A 331 14.62 24.79 -7.10
CA PHE A 331 16.06 24.82 -7.27
C PHE A 331 16.43 24.35 -8.67
N ARG A 332 17.26 25.12 -9.38
CA ARG A 332 17.71 24.78 -10.72
C ARG A 332 19.22 24.84 -10.87
N ASN A 333 19.75 23.96 -11.71
CA ASN A 333 21.11 24.04 -12.26
C ASN A 333 22.23 24.19 -11.22
N GLY A 334 22.56 23.14 -10.47
CA GLY A 334 23.72 23.21 -9.57
C GLY A 334 23.91 21.97 -8.73
N THR A 335 24.87 22.05 -7.82
CA THR A 335 25.17 20.95 -6.90
C THR A 335 25.05 21.41 -5.45
N ILE A 336 24.33 20.66 -4.63
CA ILE A 336 24.25 20.84 -3.18
C ILE A 336 25.11 19.75 -2.55
N ARG A 337 26.25 20.14 -1.97
CA ARG A 337 27.17 19.23 -1.30
C ARG A 337 26.97 19.31 0.21
N LEU A 338 26.50 18.21 0.78
CA LEU A 338 26.25 18.06 2.21
C LEU A 338 27.42 17.30 2.87
N ARG A 339 27.75 17.64 4.11
CA ARG A 339 28.59 16.77 4.94
C ARG A 339 27.84 15.48 5.28
N HIS A 340 28.58 14.44 5.68
CA HIS A 340 28.02 13.14 6.07
C HIS A 340 27.02 13.18 7.26
N ASP A 341 27.04 14.26 8.04
CA ASP A 341 26.20 14.50 9.20
C ASP A 341 25.10 15.55 8.94
N GLN A 342 25.00 16.07 7.71
CA GLN A 342 24.01 17.05 7.28
C GLN A 342 22.91 16.42 6.44
N GLN A 343 21.76 17.09 6.38
CA GLN A 343 20.65 16.67 5.52
C GLN A 343 19.96 17.87 4.85
N LEU A 344 19.31 17.61 3.71
CA LEU A 344 18.29 18.45 3.11
C LEU A 344 16.92 17.93 3.55
N ARG A 345 16.11 18.78 4.20
CA ARG A 345 14.76 18.42 4.63
C ARG A 345 13.74 19.32 3.96
N ILE A 346 12.72 18.71 3.36
CA ILE A 346 11.62 19.41 2.71
C ILE A 346 10.33 19.04 3.45
N THR A 347 9.59 20.06 3.88
CA THR A 347 8.32 19.91 4.60
C THR A 347 7.14 20.56 3.87
N SER A 348 7.40 21.24 2.76
CA SER A 348 6.41 22.00 2.00
C SER A 348 6.00 21.30 0.70
N LYS A 349 4.92 21.80 0.10
CA LYS A 349 4.40 21.34 -1.19
C LYS A 349 4.89 22.22 -2.34
N GLY A 350 4.88 21.66 -3.55
CA GLY A 350 5.21 22.41 -4.78
C GLY A 350 6.71 22.67 -4.94
N VAL A 351 7.56 21.91 -4.25
CA VAL A 351 9.02 22.06 -4.41
C VAL A 351 9.47 21.35 -5.69
N LEU A 352 10.24 22.02 -6.52
CA LEU A 352 10.79 21.48 -7.77
C LEU A 352 12.32 21.49 -7.72
N LEU A 353 12.94 20.35 -7.94
CA LEU A 353 14.37 20.22 -8.19
C LEU A 353 14.57 19.90 -9.66
N GLU A 354 15.27 20.76 -10.39
CA GLU A 354 15.48 20.61 -11.83
C GLU A 354 16.96 20.72 -12.17
N ASN A 355 17.54 19.64 -12.70
CA ASN A 355 18.97 19.61 -13.02
C ASN A 355 19.85 19.97 -11.80
N VAL A 356 19.49 19.42 -10.64
CA VAL A 356 20.20 19.60 -9.37
C VAL A 356 20.84 18.29 -8.94
N ASN A 357 22.11 18.34 -8.60
CA ASN A 357 22.83 17.24 -7.97
C ASN A 357 22.87 17.46 -6.46
N ILE A 358 22.60 16.42 -5.68
CA ILE A 358 22.79 16.44 -4.23
C ILE A 358 23.79 15.34 -3.91
N GLU A 359 24.91 15.73 -3.31
CA GLU A 359 26.01 14.81 -3.00
C GLU A 359 26.39 14.92 -1.53
N THR A 360 26.76 13.80 -0.92
CA THR A 360 27.32 13.80 0.44
C THR A 360 28.81 13.58 0.37
N GLU A 361 29.58 14.29 1.19
CA GLU A 361 31.00 14.05 1.33
C GLU A 361 31.28 12.63 1.85
N ALA A 362 32.26 11.95 1.25
CA ALA A 362 32.78 10.71 1.81
C ALA A 362 33.37 11.02 3.18
N LYS A 363 32.95 10.29 4.22
CA LYS A 363 33.61 10.36 5.53
C LYS A 363 35.09 10.12 5.30
N GLY A 364 35.94 11.09 5.66
CA GLY A 364 37.38 10.97 5.52
C GLY A 364 37.88 9.71 6.21
N MET A 365 38.05 8.63 5.46
CA MET A 365 38.92 7.54 5.88
C MET A 365 40.30 8.19 6.00
N ARG A 366 40.79 8.33 7.23
CA ARG A 366 42.21 8.65 7.44
C ARG A 366 43.00 7.64 6.59
N GLY A 367 43.90 8.15 5.75
CA GLY A 367 44.70 7.34 4.83
C GLY A 367 45.30 6.13 5.55
N GLY A 368 44.90 4.94 5.13
CA GLY A 368 45.29 3.68 5.77
C GLY A 368 44.87 2.45 4.97
N ASP A 369 43.69 2.45 4.35
CA ASP A 369 43.18 1.26 3.65
C ASP A 369 42.80 1.57 2.20
N ILE A 370 43.81 1.79 1.35
CA ILE A 370 43.69 1.56 -0.09
C ILE A 370 44.30 0.19 -0.37
N GLY A 371 43.53 -0.86 -0.11
CA GLY A 371 43.77 -2.19 -0.66
C GLY A 371 42.85 -2.40 -1.86
N GLY A 372 43.41 -2.32 -3.08
CA GLY A 372 42.68 -2.54 -4.33
C GLY A 372 42.06 -3.94 -4.45
N PRO A 373 41.14 -4.14 -5.41
CA PRO A 373 40.37 -5.36 -5.53
C PRO A 373 41.21 -6.45 -6.21
N HIS A 374 41.61 -7.48 -5.46
CA HIS A 374 41.80 -8.88 -5.88
C HIS A 374 42.61 -9.62 -4.82
N GLY A 375 41.99 -10.59 -4.13
CA GLY A 375 42.68 -11.47 -3.20
C GLY A 375 41.81 -12.65 -2.81
N GLN A 376 42.10 -13.81 -3.39
CA GLN A 376 41.50 -15.09 -3.03
C GLN A 376 41.91 -15.52 -1.60
N SER A 377 41.00 -16.29 -0.99
CA SER A 377 41.28 -17.52 -0.24
C SER A 377 41.12 -17.52 1.30
N ARG A 378 40.36 -18.55 1.72
CA ARG A 378 40.60 -19.49 2.84
C ARG A 378 40.37 -19.03 4.28
N GLY A 379 39.16 -19.37 4.74
CA GLY A 379 38.81 -20.08 5.99
C GLY A 379 39.66 -19.96 7.25
N ALA A 380 38.99 -19.60 8.35
CA ALA A 380 39.10 -20.30 9.63
C ALA A 380 37.93 -19.92 10.54
N HIS A 381 37.27 -20.93 11.10
CA HIS A 381 36.30 -20.82 12.19
C HIS A 381 36.98 -20.25 13.44
N HIS A 382 36.33 -19.33 14.16
CA HIS A 382 36.32 -19.34 15.62
C HIS A 382 35.07 -18.61 16.16
N LEU A 383 34.31 -19.36 16.97
CA LEU A 383 33.18 -18.92 17.77
C LEU A 383 33.64 -18.02 18.92
N ALA A 384 32.99 -16.87 19.11
CA ALA A 384 32.87 -16.23 20.42
C ALA A 384 31.59 -15.37 20.46
N ALA A 385 30.71 -15.72 21.39
CA ALA A 385 29.45 -15.05 21.66
C ALA A 385 29.66 -13.74 22.43
N GLY A 386 28.88 -12.71 22.11
CA GLY A 386 28.81 -11.46 22.86
C GLY A 386 27.75 -10.52 22.26
N ALA A 387 26.73 -10.19 23.06
CA ALA A 387 25.50 -9.53 22.65
C ALA A 387 25.66 -8.05 22.23
N SER A 388 24.84 -7.60 21.26
CA SER A 388 23.84 -6.52 21.37
C SER A 388 23.67 -5.65 20.10
N ARG A 389 22.40 -5.26 19.86
CA ARG A 389 21.85 -4.17 19.02
C ARG A 389 21.42 -4.46 17.57
N GLY A 390 20.10 -4.61 17.40
CA GLY A 390 19.32 -3.82 16.43
C GLY A 390 19.15 -4.38 15.02
N ALA A 391 19.05 -5.70 14.84
CA ALA A 391 18.70 -6.30 13.57
C ALA A 391 17.17 -6.28 13.34
N ILE A 392 16.73 -5.74 12.20
CA ILE A 392 15.43 -6.09 11.63
C ILE A 392 15.55 -7.54 11.16
N MET A 393 15.23 -8.47 12.07
CA MET A 393 15.14 -9.89 11.80
C MET A 393 13.70 -10.18 11.39
N SER A 394 13.47 -10.47 10.11
CA SER A 394 12.37 -11.35 9.72
C SER A 394 12.95 -12.78 9.66
N THR A 395 12.24 -13.71 10.27
CA THR A 395 12.72 -15.06 10.55
C THR A 395 12.85 -15.91 9.29
N GLY A 396 14.08 -16.33 9.00
CA GLY A 396 14.44 -17.33 8.00
C GLY A 396 15.91 -17.10 7.63
N GLN A 397 16.80 -18.04 7.98
CA GLN A 397 18.26 -17.85 7.99
C GLN A 397 18.83 -17.17 6.73
N HIS A 398 19.12 -15.88 6.81
CA HIS A 398 19.96 -15.16 5.86
C HIS A 398 20.88 -14.21 6.63
N ALA A 399 22.08 -14.68 6.94
CA ALA A 399 23.12 -13.85 7.55
C ALA A 399 23.61 -12.84 6.50
N VAL A 400 23.20 -11.57 6.64
CA VAL A 400 23.79 -10.45 5.89
C VAL A 400 25.20 -10.24 6.43
N VAL A 401 26.21 -10.63 5.66
CA VAL A 401 27.61 -10.32 5.96
C VAL A 401 27.94 -8.97 5.31
N GLY A 402 27.85 -7.91 6.11
CA GLY A 402 28.24 -6.55 5.74
C GLY A 402 27.89 -5.55 6.84
N GLU A 403 28.64 -4.45 6.95
CA GLU A 403 28.27 -3.36 7.87
C GLU A 403 26.86 -2.86 7.52
N ALA A 404 25.97 -2.83 8.52
CA ALA A 404 24.63 -2.27 8.35
C ALA A 404 24.72 -0.76 8.07
N TYR A 405 23.94 -0.25 7.12
CA TYR A 405 23.76 1.19 6.97
C TYR A 405 22.91 1.74 8.13
N GLU A 406 23.13 3.01 8.47
CA GLU A 406 22.45 3.72 9.54
C GLU A 406 20.99 3.97 9.15
N THR A 407 20.09 3.23 9.79
CA THR A 407 18.65 3.43 9.67
C THR A 407 18.24 4.69 10.45
N GLY A 408 17.26 5.43 9.93
CA GLY A 408 16.79 6.66 10.60
C GLY A 408 17.60 7.92 10.28
N LYS A 409 18.55 7.87 9.35
CA LYS A 409 19.22 9.06 8.78
C LYS A 409 19.05 9.05 7.25
N ALA A 410 19.02 10.22 6.63
CA ALA A 410 19.00 10.35 5.17
C ALA A 410 19.67 11.64 4.70
N MET A 411 20.18 11.62 3.46
CA MET A 411 20.65 12.81 2.75
C MET A 411 19.48 13.77 2.45
N LEU A 412 18.38 13.23 1.89
CA LEU A 412 17.17 13.98 1.56
C LEU A 412 15.97 13.39 2.30
N VAL A 413 15.32 14.20 3.13
CA VAL A 413 14.11 13.83 3.88
C VAL A 413 12.92 14.63 3.39
N LEU A 414 11.84 13.94 3.02
CA LEU A 414 10.53 14.51 2.72
C LEU A 414 9.56 14.11 3.82
N ALA A 415 8.98 15.09 4.50
CA ALA A 415 8.12 14.86 5.67
C ALA A 415 6.88 15.77 5.67
N GLY A 416 5.88 15.41 6.47
CA GLY A 416 4.74 16.30 6.76
C GLY A 416 3.84 16.61 5.57
N GLY A 417 3.62 15.64 4.67
CA GLY A 417 2.84 15.85 3.46
C GLY A 417 3.55 16.68 2.38
N ALA A 418 4.88 16.80 2.46
CA ALA A 418 5.70 17.44 1.43
C ALA A 418 5.41 16.84 0.05
N ALA A 419 5.46 17.67 -0.98
CA ALA A 419 5.26 17.23 -2.36
C ALA A 419 6.39 17.79 -3.23
N VAL A 420 7.26 16.89 -3.70
CA VAL A 420 8.47 17.25 -4.43
C VAL A 420 8.46 16.65 -5.84
N ARG A 421 8.77 17.49 -6.83
CA ARG A 421 9.04 17.07 -8.20
C ARG A 421 10.55 17.16 -8.45
N MET A 422 11.15 16.11 -8.98
CA MET A 422 12.57 16.05 -9.31
C MET A 422 12.71 15.68 -10.79
N VAL A 423 13.44 16.48 -11.55
CA VAL A 423 13.64 16.27 -12.99
C VAL A 423 15.13 16.38 -13.31
N LYS A 424 15.70 15.32 -13.89
CA LYS A 424 17.13 15.26 -14.25
C LYS A 424 18.08 15.53 -13.07
N CYS A 425 17.71 15.06 -11.87
CA CYS A 425 18.52 15.20 -10.67
C CYS A 425 19.40 13.98 -10.42
N LYS A 426 20.55 14.19 -9.77
CA LYS A 426 21.40 13.10 -9.25
C LYS A 426 21.45 13.18 -7.72
N LEU A 427 21.15 12.08 -7.02
CA LEU A 427 21.46 11.90 -5.60
C LEU A 427 22.69 10.97 -5.51
N ASP A 428 23.82 11.48 -5.05
CA ASP A 428 25.08 10.72 -4.93
C ASP A 428 25.48 10.58 -3.45
N ASN A 429 25.00 9.51 -2.83
CA ASN A 429 25.13 9.28 -1.41
C ASN A 429 26.34 8.39 -1.10
N LEU A 430 27.41 9.04 -0.65
CA LEU A 430 28.63 8.43 -0.14
C LEU A 430 28.56 8.15 1.38
N GLY A 431 27.52 8.66 2.06
CA GLY A 431 27.25 8.40 3.47
C GLY A 431 26.70 7.01 3.74
N ARG A 432 26.76 6.57 5.00
CA ARG A 432 26.20 5.29 5.46
C ARG A 432 24.73 5.41 5.87
N HIS A 433 23.94 6.25 5.21
CA HIS A 433 22.53 6.49 5.53
C HIS A 433 21.68 6.43 4.26
N LEU A 434 20.39 6.72 4.30
CA LEU A 434 19.54 6.69 3.10
C LEU A 434 19.86 7.86 2.15
N ALA A 435 19.65 7.68 0.84
CA ALA A 435 19.73 8.79 -0.11
C ALA A 435 18.44 9.63 -0.09
N LEU A 436 17.29 8.97 -0.09
CA LEU A 436 15.97 9.62 -0.06
C LEU A 436 15.03 8.90 0.93
N TRP A 437 14.38 9.66 1.79
CA TRP A 437 13.40 9.15 2.74
C TRP A 437 12.10 9.96 2.69
N LEU A 438 10.99 9.29 2.35
CA LEU A 438 9.62 9.83 2.39
C LEU A 438 8.89 9.29 3.63
N THR A 439 8.30 10.18 4.41
CA THR A 439 7.55 9.84 5.63
C THR A 439 6.40 10.83 5.87
N GLY A 440 5.40 10.43 6.66
CA GLY A 440 4.33 11.32 7.10
C GLY A 440 3.48 11.87 5.94
N GLY A 441 3.11 11.04 4.97
CA GLY A 441 2.26 11.43 3.84
C GLY A 441 2.99 12.14 2.70
N ALA A 442 4.32 12.13 2.70
CA ALA A 442 5.12 12.84 1.70
C ALA A 442 5.07 12.15 0.33
N THR A 443 5.10 12.95 -0.73
CA THR A 443 5.08 12.49 -2.12
C THR A 443 6.31 12.99 -2.87
N ALA A 444 6.91 12.10 -3.68
CA ALA A 444 8.00 12.45 -4.57
C ALA A 444 7.70 11.94 -5.99
N ALA A 445 7.83 12.83 -6.98
CA ALA A 445 7.76 12.49 -8.39
C ALA A 445 9.14 12.69 -9.02
N LEU A 446 9.82 11.62 -9.40
CA LEU A 446 11.15 11.63 -10.01
C LEU A 446 11.07 11.31 -11.50
N ARG A 447 11.69 12.13 -12.34
CA ARG A 447 11.79 11.90 -13.79
C ARG A 447 13.22 12.01 -14.27
N THR A 448 13.71 10.94 -14.90
CA THR A 448 15.09 10.90 -15.42
C THR A 448 16.12 11.21 -14.34
N CYS A 449 15.86 10.75 -13.11
CA CYS A 449 16.74 10.95 -11.97
C CYS A 449 17.63 9.74 -11.72
N THR A 450 18.82 9.97 -11.17
CA THR A 450 19.74 8.92 -10.73
C THR A 450 19.91 8.98 -9.22
N VAL A 451 19.79 7.85 -8.54
CA VAL A 451 20.03 7.70 -7.09
C VAL A 451 21.13 6.66 -6.91
N GLU A 452 22.28 7.08 -6.41
CA GLU A 452 23.41 6.23 -6.05
C GLU A 452 23.62 6.27 -4.53
N ALA A 453 23.79 5.11 -3.91
CA ALA A 453 23.93 4.99 -2.45
C ALA A 453 25.01 3.97 -2.08
N ASN A 454 26.25 4.26 -2.45
CA ASN A 454 27.37 3.31 -2.41
C ASN A 454 27.60 2.70 -1.02
N ASN A 455 27.36 3.49 0.03
CA ASN A 455 27.55 3.08 1.42
C ASN A 455 26.24 3.01 2.21
N GLY A 456 25.11 3.34 1.61
CA GLY A 456 23.80 3.43 2.27
C GLY A 456 22.66 2.76 1.50
N GLY A 457 21.42 3.02 1.91
CA GLY A 457 20.22 2.61 1.17
C GLY A 457 19.79 3.67 0.15
N GLY A 458 19.09 3.26 -0.90
CA GLY A 458 18.60 4.16 -1.95
C GLY A 458 17.42 5.01 -1.47
N VAL A 459 16.20 4.51 -1.70
CA VAL A 459 14.96 5.20 -1.39
C VAL A 459 14.15 4.42 -0.35
N TRP A 460 13.71 5.09 0.72
CA TRP A 460 12.74 4.55 1.67
C TRP A 460 11.44 5.35 1.63
N VAL A 461 10.34 4.68 1.31
CA VAL A 461 8.99 5.24 1.37
C VAL A 461 8.26 4.59 2.53
N ARG A 462 7.84 5.40 3.50
CA ARG A 462 7.24 4.91 4.73
C ARG A 462 5.96 5.69 5.07
N ASP A 463 5.05 5.00 5.75
CA ASP A 463 3.81 5.50 6.32
C ASP A 463 2.68 5.66 5.29
N ALA A 464 1.45 5.46 5.76
CA ALA A 464 0.26 5.57 4.93
C ALA A 464 0.15 6.98 4.32
N GLY A 465 -0.17 7.02 3.03
CA GLY A 465 -0.26 8.26 2.26
C GLY A 465 1.07 8.73 1.65
N SER A 466 2.22 8.22 2.11
CA SER A 466 3.49 8.51 1.46
C SER A 466 3.58 7.77 0.13
N SER A 467 4.03 8.46 -0.93
CA SER A 467 4.08 7.88 -2.27
C SER A 467 5.28 8.30 -3.10
N LEU A 468 5.95 7.33 -3.71
CA LEU A 468 6.97 7.56 -4.73
C LEU A 468 6.39 7.29 -6.12
N VAL A 469 6.57 8.25 -7.03
CA VAL A 469 6.33 8.09 -8.47
C VAL A 469 7.66 8.29 -9.18
N ALA A 470 8.13 7.32 -9.96
CA ALA A 470 9.39 7.43 -10.68
C ALA A 470 9.25 7.00 -12.15
N GLN A 471 9.77 7.80 -13.06
CA GLN A 471 9.73 7.56 -14.49
C GLN A 471 11.12 7.71 -15.12
N GLY A 472 11.62 6.65 -15.76
CA GLY A 472 12.93 6.66 -16.41
C GLY A 472 14.09 6.88 -15.45
N CYS A 473 13.94 6.49 -14.18
CA CYS A 473 14.93 6.70 -13.14
C CYS A 473 15.88 5.51 -12.99
N MET A 474 17.08 5.78 -12.46
CA MET A 474 18.09 4.77 -12.18
C MET A 474 18.43 4.80 -10.69
N LEU A 475 18.08 3.74 -9.95
CA LEU A 475 18.44 3.55 -8.55
C LEU A 475 19.51 2.46 -8.53
N GLN A 476 20.77 2.82 -8.26
CA GLN A 476 21.87 1.89 -8.46
C GLN A 476 22.96 1.94 -7.39
N LYS A 477 23.80 0.89 -7.37
CA LYS A 477 24.98 0.78 -6.49
C LYS A 477 24.61 1.05 -5.05
N CYS A 478 23.57 0.37 -4.57
CA CYS A 478 23.10 0.54 -3.21
C CYS A 478 23.76 -0.49 -2.29
N SER A 479 24.25 0.01 -1.17
CA SER A 479 24.79 -0.81 -0.07
C SER A 479 23.66 -1.41 0.78
N GLY A 480 22.49 -0.78 0.80
CA GLY A 480 21.19 -1.27 1.27
C GLY A 480 20.21 -1.54 0.11
N PRO A 481 18.90 -1.68 0.37
CA PRO A 481 17.90 -1.79 -0.68
C PRO A 481 17.90 -0.57 -1.61
N CYS A 482 17.70 -0.78 -2.92
CA CYS A 482 17.49 0.33 -3.85
C CYS A 482 16.17 1.03 -3.53
N LEU A 483 15.11 0.25 -3.29
CA LEU A 483 13.80 0.75 -2.89
C LEU A 483 13.23 -0.08 -1.75
N LEU A 484 12.83 0.59 -0.68
CA LEU A 484 12.09 0.02 0.45
C LEU A 484 10.75 0.75 0.59
N VAL A 485 9.63 0.02 0.55
CA VAL A 485 8.27 0.55 0.70
C VAL A 485 7.60 -0.12 1.89
N GLU A 486 7.26 0.64 2.92
CA GLU A 486 6.78 0.11 4.19
C GLU A 486 5.65 0.93 4.84
N ALA A 487 4.99 0.31 5.82
CA ALA A 487 3.97 0.91 6.68
C ALA A 487 2.79 1.54 5.92
N GLY A 488 2.27 0.84 4.90
CA GLY A 488 1.12 1.27 4.11
C GLY A 488 1.45 2.30 3.02
N ALA A 489 2.74 2.52 2.74
CA ALA A 489 3.19 3.41 1.67
C ALA A 489 2.95 2.83 0.26
N GLY A 490 3.03 3.70 -0.75
CA GLY A 490 2.89 3.33 -2.16
C GLY A 490 4.11 3.69 -3.01
N ALA A 491 4.41 2.88 -4.02
CA ALA A 491 5.38 3.24 -5.06
C ALA A 491 4.87 2.86 -6.46
N GLN A 492 5.10 3.75 -7.43
CA GLN A 492 4.82 3.53 -8.85
C GLN A 492 6.09 3.81 -9.66
N LEU A 493 6.56 2.82 -10.41
CA LEU A 493 7.76 2.89 -11.22
C LEU A 493 7.42 2.62 -12.69
N GLU A 494 7.90 3.45 -13.60
CA GLU A 494 7.78 3.25 -15.04
C GLU A 494 9.14 3.38 -15.72
N ALA A 495 9.55 2.38 -16.49
CA ALA A 495 10.80 2.36 -17.24
C ALA A 495 12.04 2.68 -16.38
N CYS A 496 11.99 2.30 -15.10
CA CYS A 496 13.08 2.51 -14.13
C CYS A 496 14.04 1.31 -14.08
N SER A 497 15.29 1.58 -13.75
CA SER A 497 16.34 0.58 -13.53
C SER A 497 16.76 0.56 -12.07
N LEU A 498 16.66 -0.60 -11.42
CA LEU A 498 17.07 -0.83 -10.03
C LEU A 498 18.20 -1.86 -10.03
N LEU A 499 19.42 -1.39 -9.84
CA LEU A 499 20.64 -2.14 -10.19
C LEU A 499 21.61 -2.23 -9.00
N ASP A 500 22.31 -3.35 -8.89
CA ASP A 500 23.47 -3.51 -8.01
C ASP A 500 23.20 -3.20 -6.54
N ALA A 501 22.16 -3.81 -5.96
CA ALA A 501 21.94 -3.86 -4.51
C ALA A 501 22.81 -4.97 -3.89
N SER A 502 24.13 -4.87 -4.02
CA SER A 502 25.08 -5.99 -3.87
C SER A 502 24.95 -6.85 -2.58
N ARG A 503 24.41 -6.30 -1.49
CA ARG A 503 24.28 -6.99 -0.19
C ARG A 503 22.84 -7.12 0.33
N TYR A 504 21.85 -6.62 -0.41
CA TYR A 504 20.45 -6.57 0.02
C TYR A 504 19.53 -6.82 -1.16
N ASN A 505 18.23 -6.94 -0.90
CA ASN A 505 17.23 -7.03 -1.95
C ASN A 505 17.18 -5.72 -2.74
N ALA A 506 16.95 -5.80 -4.05
CA ALA A 506 16.80 -4.60 -4.86
C ALA A 506 15.52 -3.83 -4.47
N VAL A 507 14.41 -4.54 -4.28
CA VAL A 507 13.13 -3.96 -3.87
C VAL A 507 12.49 -4.74 -2.73
N ASN A 508 12.12 -4.03 -1.66
CA ASN A 508 11.34 -4.55 -0.56
C ASN A 508 9.97 -3.87 -0.48
N VAL A 509 8.91 -4.67 -0.38
CA VAL A 509 7.53 -4.20 -0.22
C VAL A 509 6.93 -4.90 1.01
N GLY A 510 6.82 -4.14 2.11
CA GLY A 510 6.49 -4.68 3.43
C GLY A 510 5.34 -3.94 4.12
N SER A 511 4.76 -4.58 5.13
CA SER A 511 3.83 -3.94 6.08
C SER A 511 2.63 -3.23 5.43
N GLY A 512 1.83 -3.95 4.65
CA GLY A 512 0.60 -3.44 4.03
C GLY A 512 0.82 -2.49 2.85
N SER A 513 2.03 -2.43 2.30
CA SER A 513 2.42 -1.48 1.27
C SER A 513 2.09 -1.96 -0.13
N ARG A 514 2.16 -1.06 -1.11
CA ARG A 514 1.85 -1.35 -2.50
C ARG A 514 2.94 -0.88 -3.44
N LEU A 515 3.34 -1.75 -4.37
CA LEU A 515 4.24 -1.43 -5.47
C LEU A 515 3.56 -1.71 -6.79
N ARG A 516 3.70 -0.78 -7.75
CA ARG A 516 3.46 -1.03 -9.17
C ARG A 516 4.72 -0.72 -9.95
N ALA A 517 5.24 -1.67 -10.70
CA ALA A 517 6.38 -1.50 -11.58
C ALA A 517 5.99 -1.88 -13.02
N ASP A 518 6.24 -0.98 -13.96
CA ASP A 518 5.94 -1.14 -15.38
C ASP A 518 7.22 -0.96 -16.21
N ARG A 519 7.57 -1.96 -17.04
CA ARG A 519 8.77 -1.97 -17.90
C ARG A 519 10.07 -1.68 -17.14
N CYS A 520 10.16 -2.09 -15.87
CA CYS A 520 11.34 -1.89 -15.04
C CYS A 520 12.38 -2.99 -15.22
N ILE A 521 13.65 -2.64 -15.05
CA ILE A 521 14.77 -3.59 -14.99
C ILE A 521 15.23 -3.68 -13.54
N ILE A 522 15.28 -4.88 -12.98
CA ILE A 522 15.71 -5.14 -11.61
C ILE A 522 16.80 -6.19 -11.62
N SER A 523 18.00 -5.83 -11.18
CA SER A 523 19.17 -6.71 -11.29
C SER A 523 20.21 -6.48 -10.20
N GLY A 524 21.02 -7.50 -9.93
CA GLY A 524 22.18 -7.39 -9.05
C GLY A 524 21.84 -7.24 -7.56
N GLY A 525 20.61 -7.56 -7.14
CA GLY A 525 20.23 -7.66 -5.73
C GLY A 525 20.40 -9.08 -5.16
N GLN A 526 20.09 -9.24 -3.87
CA GLN A 526 19.81 -10.55 -3.27
C GLN A 526 18.57 -11.14 -3.90
N ASP A 527 17.40 -10.67 -3.50
CA ASP A 527 16.18 -10.84 -4.27
C ASP A 527 15.94 -9.63 -5.17
N GLY A 528 15.35 -9.87 -6.33
CA GLY A 528 14.89 -8.77 -7.19
C GLY A 528 13.76 -7.99 -6.51
N VAL A 529 12.68 -8.70 -6.18
CA VAL A 529 11.53 -8.14 -5.46
C VAL A 529 11.14 -9.06 -4.32
N PHE A 530 11.13 -8.53 -3.09
CA PHE A 530 10.68 -9.23 -1.90
C PHE A 530 9.41 -8.60 -1.34
N VAL A 531 8.33 -9.39 -1.23
CA VAL A 531 7.01 -8.94 -0.77
C VAL A 531 6.61 -9.69 0.50
N TYR A 532 6.30 -8.95 1.56
CA TYR A 532 5.96 -9.49 2.87
C TYR A 532 4.96 -8.62 3.64
N GLY A 533 4.46 -9.12 4.77
CA GLY A 533 3.61 -8.35 5.69
C GLY A 533 2.30 -7.85 5.08
N ARG A 534 1.58 -8.69 4.32
CA ARG A 534 0.29 -8.36 3.67
C ARG A 534 0.40 -7.26 2.61
N SER A 535 1.54 -7.22 1.92
CA SER A 535 1.80 -6.23 0.87
C SER A 535 1.48 -6.77 -0.51
N THR A 536 1.34 -5.86 -1.48
CA THR A 536 1.04 -6.24 -2.87
C THR A 536 2.05 -5.62 -3.82
N ALA A 537 2.58 -6.40 -4.75
CA ALA A 537 3.37 -5.88 -5.86
C ALA A 537 2.79 -6.29 -7.23
N GLU A 538 2.66 -5.32 -8.12
CA GLU A 538 2.27 -5.50 -9.51
C GLU A 538 3.48 -5.28 -10.41
N LEU A 539 3.83 -6.28 -11.22
CA LEU A 539 4.98 -6.26 -12.13
C LEU A 539 4.48 -6.46 -13.57
N VAL A 540 4.57 -5.42 -14.40
CA VAL A 540 4.07 -5.43 -15.78
C VAL A 540 5.23 -5.25 -16.75
N GLY A 541 5.51 -6.24 -17.60
CA GLY A 541 6.57 -6.15 -18.61
C GLY A 541 7.97 -5.92 -18.03
N CYS A 542 8.19 -6.29 -16.77
CA CYS A 542 9.47 -6.07 -16.09
C CYS A 542 10.50 -7.16 -16.46
N GLU A 543 11.77 -6.87 -16.20
CA GLU A 543 12.87 -7.82 -16.32
C GLU A 543 13.62 -7.94 -14.99
N LEU A 544 13.53 -9.11 -14.36
CA LEU A 544 14.20 -9.44 -13.10
C LEU A 544 15.29 -10.45 -13.40
N MET A 545 16.56 -10.02 -13.32
CA MET A 545 17.67 -10.85 -13.78
C MET A 545 18.92 -10.77 -12.94
N SER A 546 19.71 -11.85 -12.96
CA SER A 546 21.04 -11.91 -12.34
C SER A 546 21.05 -11.58 -10.85
N ASN A 547 19.95 -11.84 -10.14
CA ASN A 547 19.90 -11.70 -8.69
C ASN A 547 20.57 -12.91 -8.01
N THR A 548 21.17 -12.68 -6.85
CA THR A 548 21.99 -13.70 -6.15
C THR A 548 21.16 -14.74 -5.40
N LEU A 549 19.88 -14.45 -5.17
CA LEU A 549 18.87 -15.38 -4.67
C LEU A 549 17.75 -15.51 -5.71
N GLN A 550 16.55 -15.04 -5.43
CA GLN A 550 15.39 -15.20 -6.30
C GLN A 550 15.13 -13.96 -7.15
N GLY A 551 14.42 -14.15 -8.26
CA GLY A 551 13.88 -13.01 -8.99
C GLY A 551 12.79 -12.32 -8.19
N VAL A 552 11.83 -13.11 -7.70
CA VAL A 552 10.73 -12.66 -6.84
C VAL A 552 10.61 -13.60 -5.65
N GLU A 553 10.47 -13.04 -4.45
CA GLU A 553 10.09 -13.76 -3.25
C GLU A 553 8.81 -13.15 -2.63
N VAL A 554 7.86 -14.00 -2.28
CA VAL A 554 6.62 -13.62 -1.60
C VAL A 554 6.46 -14.45 -0.32
N ARG A 555 6.33 -13.76 0.82
CA ARG A 555 6.15 -14.35 2.16
C ARG A 555 4.96 -13.75 2.90
N ASP A 556 4.53 -14.47 3.93
CA ASP A 556 3.41 -14.13 4.80
C ASP A 556 2.03 -14.26 4.15
N ALA A 557 1.08 -14.74 4.96
CA ALA A 557 -0.32 -14.77 4.60
C ALA A 557 -0.85 -13.37 4.25
N GLY A 558 -1.44 -13.26 3.07
CA GLY A 558 -2.01 -12.02 2.54
C GLY A 558 -1.05 -11.19 1.70
N SER A 559 0.23 -11.54 1.61
CA SER A 559 1.15 -10.92 0.67
C SER A 559 0.99 -11.50 -0.73
N GLN A 560 1.04 -10.64 -1.75
CA GLN A 560 0.70 -11.03 -3.12
C GLN A 560 1.62 -10.38 -4.16
N VAL A 561 1.96 -11.15 -5.19
CA VAL A 561 2.56 -10.63 -6.42
C VAL A 561 1.65 -10.93 -7.61
N HIS A 562 1.41 -9.92 -8.45
CA HIS A 562 0.79 -10.06 -9.76
C HIS A 562 1.81 -9.70 -10.84
N ALA A 563 2.26 -10.67 -11.61
CA ALA A 563 3.22 -10.49 -12.69
C ALA A 563 2.55 -10.75 -14.05
N VAL A 564 2.67 -9.81 -14.98
CA VAL A 564 2.12 -9.90 -16.34
C VAL A 564 3.19 -9.56 -17.38
N GLY A 565 3.47 -10.47 -18.31
CA GLY A 565 4.47 -10.20 -19.36
C GLY A 565 5.91 -10.08 -18.85
N THR A 566 6.18 -10.54 -17.63
CA THR A 566 7.44 -10.30 -16.92
C THR A 566 8.45 -11.41 -17.20
N LYS A 567 9.71 -11.02 -17.40
CA LYS A 567 10.85 -11.94 -17.59
C LYS A 567 11.63 -12.07 -16.28
N ILE A 568 11.81 -13.29 -15.81
CA ILE A 568 12.46 -13.63 -14.55
C ILE A 568 13.55 -14.67 -14.87
N THR A 569 14.76 -14.18 -15.15
CA THR A 569 15.78 -15.01 -15.82
C THR A 569 17.15 -14.93 -15.16
N ARG A 570 17.92 -16.02 -15.27
CA ARG A 570 19.34 -16.05 -14.83
C ARG A 570 19.55 -15.66 -13.35
N ASN A 571 18.57 -15.91 -12.49
CA ASN A 571 18.75 -15.76 -11.04
C ASN A 571 19.49 -16.98 -10.48
N GLN A 572 20.29 -16.78 -9.43
CA GLN A 572 21.16 -17.83 -8.88
C GLN A 572 20.40 -18.89 -8.06
N GLN A 573 19.16 -18.60 -7.67
CA GLN A 573 18.23 -19.58 -7.11
C GLN A 573 16.98 -19.70 -7.99
N SER A 574 15.79 -19.58 -7.40
CA SER A 574 14.52 -19.77 -8.11
C SER A 574 14.10 -18.49 -8.83
N GLY A 575 13.38 -18.60 -9.93
CA GLY A 575 12.77 -17.42 -10.55
C GLY A 575 11.76 -16.77 -9.61
N VAL A 576 10.76 -17.53 -9.17
CA VAL A 576 9.77 -17.10 -8.17
C VAL A 576 9.74 -18.07 -6.99
N LEU A 577 9.85 -17.54 -5.77
CA LEU A 577 9.63 -18.23 -4.52
C LEU A 577 8.36 -17.72 -3.84
N VAL A 578 7.45 -18.62 -3.52
CA VAL A 578 6.26 -18.37 -2.71
C VAL A 578 6.36 -19.20 -1.44
N ALA A 579 6.36 -18.55 -0.29
CA ALA A 579 6.52 -19.19 1.00
C ALA A 579 5.57 -18.61 2.07
N GLU A 580 5.41 -19.35 3.17
CA GLU A 580 4.78 -18.86 4.40
C GLU A 580 3.37 -18.23 4.22
N GLY A 581 2.57 -18.75 3.29
CA GLY A 581 1.22 -18.25 3.03
C GLY A 581 1.13 -17.15 1.97
N GLY A 582 2.25 -16.79 1.33
CA GLY A 582 2.30 -15.85 0.22
C GLY A 582 1.56 -16.37 -1.02
N MET A 583 1.23 -15.46 -1.93
CA MET A 583 0.58 -15.79 -3.20
C MET A 583 1.26 -15.14 -4.39
N ALA A 584 1.43 -15.88 -5.49
CA ALA A 584 1.94 -15.33 -6.74
C ALA A 584 1.03 -15.69 -7.92
N PHE A 585 0.68 -14.67 -8.71
CA PHE A 585 -0.14 -14.77 -9.91
C PHE A 585 0.70 -14.35 -11.12
N LEU A 586 1.02 -15.29 -12.00
CA LEU A 586 1.84 -15.05 -13.19
C LEU A 586 1.02 -15.27 -14.45
N THR A 587 0.98 -14.28 -15.34
CA THR A 587 0.29 -14.39 -16.63
C THR A 587 1.21 -13.97 -17.76
N ASN A 588 1.39 -14.83 -18.77
CA ASN A 588 2.26 -14.56 -19.91
C ASN A 588 3.71 -14.23 -19.49
N CYS A 589 4.21 -14.90 -18.46
CA CYS A 589 5.54 -14.65 -17.92
C CYS A 589 6.57 -15.66 -18.44
N ASN A 590 7.84 -15.32 -18.27
CA ASN A 590 8.96 -16.20 -18.60
C ASN A 590 9.87 -16.34 -17.38
N SER A 591 9.86 -17.52 -16.74
CA SER A 591 10.77 -17.89 -15.66
C SER A 591 11.77 -18.94 -16.14
N THR A 592 12.85 -18.49 -16.80
CA THR A 592 13.78 -19.37 -17.50
C THR A 592 15.25 -19.16 -17.16
N GLY A 593 16.05 -20.22 -17.32
CA GLY A 593 17.49 -20.14 -17.15
C GLY A 593 17.93 -19.83 -15.71
N ASN A 594 17.08 -20.07 -14.72
CA ASN A 594 17.43 -19.89 -13.31
C ASN A 594 18.24 -21.10 -12.81
N ASN A 595 19.11 -20.85 -11.84
CA ASN A 595 20.06 -21.86 -11.35
C ASN A 595 19.48 -22.83 -10.30
N SER A 596 18.22 -22.64 -9.91
CA SER A 596 17.41 -23.63 -9.19
C SER A 596 16.12 -23.91 -9.98
N HIS A 597 14.96 -23.50 -9.48
CA HIS A 597 13.65 -23.76 -10.10
C HIS A 597 13.13 -22.56 -10.89
N GLY A 598 12.26 -22.80 -11.88
CA GLY A 598 11.47 -21.71 -12.46
C GLY A 598 10.50 -21.12 -11.42
N LEU A 599 9.80 -22.00 -10.70
CA LEU A 599 8.85 -21.67 -9.64
C LEU A 599 9.08 -22.59 -8.44
N LEU A 600 9.09 -22.02 -7.24
CA LEU A 600 9.13 -22.75 -5.98
C LEU A 600 7.97 -22.31 -5.10
N VAL A 601 7.02 -23.20 -4.83
CA VAL A 601 5.93 -22.96 -3.87
C VAL A 601 6.13 -23.88 -2.67
N ARG A 602 6.42 -23.30 -1.51
CA ARG A 602 6.68 -24.06 -0.28
C ARG A 602 5.85 -23.56 0.89
N GLY A 603 5.51 -24.46 1.81
CA GLY A 603 4.81 -24.12 3.05
C GLY A 603 3.29 -24.09 2.88
N ALA A 604 2.60 -24.44 3.97
CA ALA A 604 1.15 -24.47 4.01
C ALA A 604 0.56 -23.08 3.78
N GLY A 605 -0.51 -23.01 2.98
CA GLY A 605 -1.18 -21.76 2.61
C GLY A 605 -0.52 -21.00 1.46
N SER A 606 0.70 -21.36 1.06
CA SER A 606 1.38 -20.76 -0.09
C SER A 606 0.75 -21.21 -1.40
N MET A 607 0.48 -20.27 -2.31
CA MET A 607 -0.19 -20.54 -3.58
C MET A 607 0.48 -19.86 -4.77
N GLY A 608 0.78 -20.63 -5.82
CA GLY A 608 1.10 -20.12 -7.14
C GLY A 608 -0.06 -20.33 -8.11
N SER A 609 -0.39 -19.33 -8.91
CA SER A 609 -1.27 -19.46 -10.07
C SER A 609 -0.52 -18.95 -11.31
N VAL A 610 -0.28 -19.85 -12.26
CA VAL A 610 0.51 -19.54 -13.46
C VAL A 610 -0.28 -19.84 -14.73
N LYS A 611 -0.31 -18.87 -15.64
CA LYS A 611 -1.07 -18.94 -16.89
C LYS A 611 -0.19 -18.50 -18.05
N LEU A 612 -0.25 -19.22 -19.17
CA LEU A 612 0.51 -18.88 -20.38
C LEU A 612 1.99 -18.62 -20.10
N THR A 613 2.55 -19.32 -19.09
CA THR A 613 3.87 -19.01 -18.55
C THR A 613 4.87 -20.08 -18.97
N GLN A 614 6.09 -19.65 -19.29
CA GLN A 614 7.20 -20.55 -19.61
C GLN A 614 8.09 -20.73 -18.36
N ALA A 615 8.26 -21.97 -17.91
CA ALA A 615 9.19 -22.33 -16.85
C ALA A 615 10.20 -23.38 -17.37
N SER A 616 11.15 -22.88 -18.16
CA SER A 616 12.00 -23.70 -19.03
C SER A 616 13.49 -23.46 -18.81
N PHE A 617 14.32 -24.45 -19.16
CA PHE A 617 15.78 -24.35 -19.10
C PHE A 617 16.36 -24.02 -17.72
N ASN A 618 15.66 -24.35 -16.65
CA ASN A 618 16.15 -24.18 -15.28
C ASN A 618 17.07 -25.35 -14.88
N GLN A 619 18.03 -25.10 -13.98
CA GLN A 619 19.03 -26.10 -13.56
C GLN A 619 18.46 -27.18 -12.63
N GLN A 620 17.25 -26.99 -12.10
CA GLN A 620 16.50 -28.02 -11.40
C GLN A 620 15.16 -28.24 -12.09
N ALA A 621 14.04 -27.90 -11.45
CA ALA A 621 12.70 -28.13 -12.00
C ALA A 621 12.09 -26.88 -12.64
N GLY A 622 11.15 -27.06 -13.57
CA GLY A 622 10.30 -25.96 -14.02
C GLY A 622 9.47 -25.40 -12.85
N ALA A 623 8.83 -26.29 -12.08
CA ALA A 623 8.15 -25.95 -10.83
C ALA A 623 8.36 -27.02 -9.74
N LEU A 624 8.71 -26.59 -8.53
CA LEU A 624 8.74 -27.41 -7.33
C LEU A 624 7.66 -26.95 -6.35
N ILE A 625 6.85 -27.90 -5.88
CA ILE A 625 5.82 -27.72 -4.87
C ILE A 625 6.17 -28.60 -3.67
N THR A 626 6.33 -28.00 -2.49
CA THR A 626 6.73 -28.74 -1.28
C THR A 626 6.09 -28.19 -0.01
N GLU A 627 6.20 -28.93 1.09
CA GLU A 627 5.82 -28.48 2.45
C GLU A 627 4.37 -27.98 2.57
N GLY A 628 3.43 -28.51 1.78
CA GLY A 628 2.02 -28.08 1.81
C GLY A 628 1.65 -26.97 0.83
N GLY A 629 2.55 -26.58 -0.07
CA GLY A 629 2.32 -25.59 -1.10
C GLY A 629 1.31 -26.03 -2.17
N ARG A 630 0.72 -25.06 -2.86
CA ARG A 630 -0.27 -25.29 -3.93
C ARG A 630 0.10 -24.56 -5.21
N LEU A 631 0.01 -25.23 -6.36
CA LEU A 631 0.24 -24.61 -7.66
C LEU A 631 -0.88 -24.93 -8.64
N GLU A 632 -1.38 -23.91 -9.33
CA GLU A 632 -2.26 -24.07 -10.48
C GLU A 632 -1.53 -23.58 -11.73
N ALA A 633 -1.41 -24.44 -12.74
CA ALA A 633 -0.77 -24.13 -14.00
C ALA A 633 -1.77 -24.31 -15.15
N VAL A 634 -1.96 -23.29 -15.98
CA VAL A 634 -2.87 -23.33 -17.14
C VAL A 634 -2.13 -22.90 -18.40
N ALA A 635 -2.29 -23.65 -19.49
CA ALA A 635 -1.74 -23.35 -20.81
C ALA A 635 -0.25 -22.97 -20.77
N SER A 636 0.52 -23.63 -19.89
CA SER A 636 1.90 -23.27 -19.57
C SER A 636 2.89 -24.33 -20.07
N GLU A 637 4.12 -23.90 -20.37
CA GLU A 637 5.16 -24.77 -20.91
C GLU A 637 6.32 -24.93 -19.91
N LEU A 638 6.64 -26.17 -19.59
CA LEU A 638 7.73 -26.54 -18.69
C LEU A 638 8.68 -27.46 -19.44
N ALA A 639 9.69 -26.87 -20.09
CA ALA A 639 10.52 -27.58 -21.04
C ALA A 639 12.03 -27.40 -20.82
N GLY A 640 12.81 -28.41 -21.20
CA GLY A 640 14.27 -28.28 -21.21
C GLY A 640 14.92 -28.10 -19.84
N ASN A 641 14.21 -28.36 -18.74
CA ASN A 641 14.78 -28.26 -17.38
C ASN A 641 15.71 -29.46 -17.12
N LYS A 642 16.74 -29.24 -16.28
CA LYS A 642 17.76 -30.26 -16.01
C LYS A 642 17.27 -31.39 -15.09
N MET A 643 16.24 -31.15 -14.29
CA MET A 643 15.50 -32.19 -13.58
C MET A 643 14.16 -32.42 -14.27
N CYS A 644 13.04 -32.07 -13.61
CA CYS A 644 11.69 -32.34 -14.11
C CYS A 644 10.97 -31.07 -14.56
N GLY A 645 9.88 -31.22 -15.30
CA GLY A 645 8.92 -30.13 -15.48
C GLY A 645 8.27 -29.77 -14.14
N PHE A 646 7.58 -30.72 -13.52
CA PHE A 646 7.00 -30.58 -12.18
C PHE A 646 7.64 -31.52 -11.16
N ILE A 647 7.85 -31.02 -9.94
CA ILE A 647 8.14 -31.85 -8.76
C ILE A 647 7.13 -31.48 -7.68
N CYS A 648 6.44 -32.48 -7.12
CA CYS A 648 5.52 -32.27 -6.00
C CYS A 648 5.87 -33.25 -4.88
N TRP A 649 6.26 -32.71 -3.73
CA TRP A 649 6.80 -33.52 -2.64
C TRP A 649 6.21 -33.15 -1.28
N GLY A 650 5.91 -34.14 -0.46
CA GLY A 650 5.51 -33.94 0.92
C GLY A 650 3.99 -33.86 1.10
N LYS A 651 3.56 -34.17 2.31
CA LYS A 651 2.15 -34.18 2.70
C LYS A 651 1.51 -32.80 2.53
N GLY A 652 0.39 -32.77 1.83
CA GLY A 652 -0.40 -31.54 1.62
C GLY A 652 0.05 -30.71 0.42
N SER A 653 1.23 -31.01 -0.15
CA SER A 653 1.69 -30.40 -1.38
C SER A 653 0.86 -30.89 -2.55
N GLN A 654 0.41 -29.96 -3.39
CA GLN A 654 -0.40 -30.33 -4.54
C GLN A 654 -0.26 -29.37 -5.72
N PHE A 655 -0.49 -29.87 -6.92
CA PHE A 655 -0.65 -29.02 -8.09
C PHE A 655 -1.74 -29.51 -9.05
N VAL A 656 -2.30 -28.55 -9.78
CA VAL A 656 -3.23 -28.79 -10.88
C VAL A 656 -2.60 -28.23 -12.14
N ALA A 657 -2.53 -29.02 -13.21
CA ALA A 657 -2.06 -28.58 -14.51
C ALA A 657 -3.14 -28.81 -15.57
N ASN A 658 -3.50 -27.76 -16.29
CA ASN A 658 -4.49 -27.79 -17.36
C ASN A 658 -3.91 -27.26 -18.67
N ASP A 659 -4.06 -28.00 -19.77
CA ASP A 659 -3.56 -27.63 -21.11
C ASP A 659 -2.05 -27.31 -21.12
N CYS A 660 -1.27 -27.94 -20.24
CA CYS A 660 0.16 -27.70 -20.11
C CYS A 660 1.00 -28.60 -21.01
N LYS A 661 2.16 -28.11 -21.43
CA LYS A 661 3.15 -28.86 -22.21
C LYS A 661 4.42 -29.10 -21.40
N ILE A 662 4.79 -30.36 -21.22
CA ILE A 662 5.93 -30.77 -20.41
C ILE A 662 6.88 -31.64 -21.26
N THR A 663 7.92 -31.02 -21.81
CA THR A 663 8.72 -31.67 -22.86
C THR A 663 10.21 -31.45 -22.72
N ALA A 664 11.00 -32.40 -23.23
CA ALA A 664 12.45 -32.24 -23.36
C ALA A 664 13.20 -31.98 -22.04
N ASN A 665 12.63 -32.32 -20.89
CA ASN A 665 13.35 -32.25 -19.61
C ASN A 665 14.38 -33.39 -19.53
N VAL A 666 15.51 -33.12 -18.88
CA VAL A 666 16.65 -34.04 -18.81
C VAL A 666 16.36 -35.22 -17.87
N GLN A 667 15.51 -35.05 -16.86
CA GLN A 667 14.94 -36.16 -16.12
C GLN A 667 13.51 -36.43 -16.59
N ALA A 668 12.54 -36.43 -15.68
CA ALA A 668 11.15 -36.79 -15.97
C ALA A 668 10.32 -35.59 -16.43
N GLY A 669 9.12 -35.85 -16.96
CA GLY A 669 8.14 -34.77 -17.11
C GLY A 669 7.65 -34.29 -15.75
N PHE A 670 7.27 -35.23 -14.88
CA PHE A 670 6.89 -34.93 -13.50
C PHE A 670 7.37 -36.00 -12.52
N ALA A 671 7.54 -35.60 -11.27
CA ALA A 671 7.80 -36.49 -10.13
C ALA A 671 6.90 -36.12 -8.95
N ILE A 672 6.12 -37.09 -8.44
CA ILE A 672 5.19 -36.91 -7.33
C ILE A 672 5.60 -37.85 -6.20
N LYS A 673 5.95 -37.31 -5.03
CA LYS A 673 6.58 -38.06 -3.94
C LYS A 673 5.93 -37.82 -2.58
N ASP A 674 5.91 -38.85 -1.74
CA ASP A 674 5.64 -38.81 -0.29
C ASP A 674 4.47 -37.89 0.11
N GLY A 675 3.25 -38.23 -0.32
CA GLY A 675 2.05 -37.48 0.03
C GLY A 675 1.69 -36.32 -0.92
N GLY A 676 2.54 -36.07 -1.92
CA GLY A 676 2.27 -35.11 -2.99
C GLY A 676 1.08 -35.53 -3.87
N LYS A 677 0.32 -34.55 -4.36
CA LYS A 677 -0.85 -34.79 -5.21
C LYS A 677 -0.77 -34.00 -6.51
N ALA A 678 -1.14 -34.62 -7.62
CA ALA A 678 -1.22 -33.95 -8.90
C ALA A 678 -2.53 -34.27 -9.63
N ASP A 679 -3.09 -33.27 -10.29
CA ASP A 679 -4.21 -33.41 -11.20
C ASP A 679 -3.85 -32.83 -12.56
N LEU A 680 -3.79 -33.69 -13.59
CA LEU A 680 -3.36 -33.36 -14.94
C LEU A 680 -4.53 -33.46 -15.92
N VAL A 681 -4.96 -32.31 -16.44
CA VAL A 681 -6.06 -32.17 -17.41
C VAL A 681 -5.50 -31.74 -18.76
N LYS A 682 -5.72 -32.53 -19.82
CA LYS A 682 -5.26 -32.18 -21.17
C LYS A 682 -3.76 -31.84 -21.24
N VAL A 683 -2.96 -32.49 -20.41
CA VAL A 683 -1.53 -32.24 -20.32
C VAL A 683 -0.80 -33.11 -21.33
N PHE A 684 0.14 -32.51 -22.07
CA PHE A 684 1.01 -33.21 -23.00
C PHE A 684 2.39 -33.38 -22.39
N VAL A 685 2.77 -34.63 -22.12
CA VAL A 685 4.07 -35.00 -21.55
C VAL A 685 4.79 -35.91 -22.54
N LYS A 686 5.88 -35.42 -23.16
CA LYS A 686 6.64 -36.21 -24.14
C LYS A 686 8.09 -35.80 -24.25
N GLY A 687 8.96 -36.75 -24.61
CA GLY A 687 10.35 -36.46 -24.97
C GLY A 687 11.24 -36.08 -23.79
N ASN A 688 10.82 -36.41 -22.57
CA ASN A 688 11.65 -36.31 -21.37
C ASN A 688 12.56 -37.56 -21.29
N ARG A 689 13.80 -37.44 -20.80
CA ARG A 689 14.78 -38.55 -20.91
C ARG A 689 14.58 -39.66 -19.88
N MET A 690 13.97 -39.36 -18.73
CA MET A 690 13.65 -40.33 -17.69
C MET A 690 12.13 -40.54 -17.61
N PRO A 691 11.68 -41.72 -17.16
CA PRO A 691 10.25 -41.98 -16.98
C PRO A 691 9.66 -41.12 -15.85
N ASN A 692 8.36 -40.81 -15.96
CA ASN A 692 7.62 -40.10 -14.92
C ASN A 692 7.49 -40.98 -13.66
N GLU A 693 7.52 -40.37 -12.48
CA GLU A 693 7.54 -41.10 -11.20
C GLU A 693 6.39 -40.69 -10.29
N VAL A 694 5.69 -41.68 -9.72
CA VAL A 694 4.76 -41.50 -8.60
C VAL A 694 5.13 -42.50 -7.51
N SER A 695 5.58 -42.02 -6.36
CA SER A 695 6.18 -42.87 -5.32
C SER A 695 5.94 -42.35 -3.90
N GLY A 696 5.99 -43.24 -2.91
CA GLY A 696 5.85 -42.87 -1.50
C GLY A 696 4.41 -42.85 -1.00
N GLU A 697 4.24 -42.97 0.32
CA GLU A 697 2.93 -43.10 0.95
C GLU A 697 2.06 -41.86 0.70
N GLY A 698 0.83 -42.07 0.21
CA GLY A 698 -0.13 -41.00 -0.04
C GLY A 698 0.13 -40.19 -1.31
N ALA A 699 1.14 -40.54 -2.11
CA ALA A 699 1.35 -39.91 -3.40
C ALA A 699 0.25 -40.31 -4.40
N ARG A 700 -0.38 -39.31 -5.03
CA ARG A 700 -1.53 -39.53 -5.94
C ARG A 700 -1.41 -38.71 -7.21
N LEU A 701 -1.63 -39.37 -8.34
CA LEU A 701 -1.77 -38.77 -9.65
C LEU A 701 -3.17 -39.02 -10.18
N GLU A 702 -3.86 -37.95 -10.57
CA GLU A 702 -5.10 -38.02 -11.34
C GLU A 702 -4.86 -37.47 -12.74
N THR A 703 -5.36 -38.17 -13.76
CA THR A 703 -5.25 -37.73 -15.16
C THR A 703 -6.62 -37.66 -15.81
N THR A 704 -6.80 -36.71 -16.73
CA THR A 704 -8.00 -36.63 -17.58
C THR A 704 -7.59 -36.10 -18.95
N SER A 705 -7.86 -36.89 -19.99
CA SER A 705 -7.57 -36.52 -21.39
C SER A 705 -6.11 -36.08 -21.62
N SER A 706 -5.17 -36.62 -20.83
CA SER A 706 -3.75 -36.26 -20.85
C SER A 706 -2.93 -37.27 -21.64
N ALA A 707 -2.01 -36.80 -22.48
CA ALA A 707 -1.12 -37.63 -23.28
C ALA A 707 0.25 -37.72 -22.60
N ILE A 708 0.52 -38.84 -21.92
CA ILE A 708 1.73 -39.03 -21.11
C ILE A 708 2.57 -40.16 -21.70
N ASP A 709 3.75 -39.81 -22.23
CA ASP A 709 4.70 -40.73 -22.86
C ASP A 709 6.15 -40.46 -22.37
N PRO A 710 6.82 -41.42 -21.69
CA PRO A 710 6.31 -42.74 -21.30
C PRO A 710 5.30 -42.68 -20.15
N LYS A 711 4.47 -43.73 -20.01
CA LYS A 711 3.53 -43.89 -18.89
C LYS A 711 4.22 -43.72 -17.53
N PRO A 712 3.51 -43.21 -16.50
CA PRO A 712 4.10 -43.02 -15.18
C PRO A 712 4.48 -44.36 -14.52
N ASN A 713 5.69 -44.42 -13.99
CA ASN A 713 6.15 -45.51 -13.15
C ASN A 713 5.56 -45.34 -11.75
N LEU A 714 4.73 -46.31 -11.36
CA LEU A 714 4.17 -46.41 -10.02
C LEU A 714 5.10 -47.23 -9.13
N LEU A 715 5.67 -46.59 -8.13
CA LEU A 715 6.49 -47.25 -7.10
C LEU A 715 5.68 -47.40 -5.81
N LYS A 716 6.23 -48.14 -4.83
CA LYS A 716 5.55 -48.48 -3.58
C LYS A 716 4.90 -47.25 -2.92
N GLY A 717 3.59 -47.33 -2.68
CA GLY A 717 2.79 -46.27 -2.03
C GLY A 717 2.15 -45.25 -2.99
N GLY A 718 2.61 -45.17 -4.24
CA GLY A 718 2.06 -44.27 -5.26
C GLY A 718 0.80 -44.83 -5.93
N THR A 719 -0.14 -43.94 -6.25
CA THR A 719 -1.40 -44.29 -6.92
C THR A 719 -1.62 -43.42 -8.16
N HIS A 720 -2.20 -44.00 -9.21
CA HIS A 720 -2.62 -43.28 -10.41
C HIS A 720 -4.04 -43.69 -10.79
N GLU A 721 -4.89 -42.70 -11.03
CA GLU A 721 -6.25 -42.88 -11.51
C GLU A 721 -6.45 -42.06 -12.79
N ASP A 722 -6.87 -42.73 -13.87
CA ASP A 722 -7.28 -42.06 -15.10
C ASP A 722 -8.80 -41.85 -15.07
N ILE A 723 -9.22 -40.60 -14.97
CA ILE A 723 -10.62 -40.21 -14.77
C ILE A 723 -11.22 -39.82 -16.13
N PRO A 724 -12.26 -40.51 -16.62
CA PRO A 724 -12.96 -40.12 -17.83
C PRO A 724 -13.62 -38.74 -17.68
N GLU A 725 -13.60 -37.94 -18.74
CA GLU A 725 -14.10 -36.55 -18.74
C GLU A 725 -15.54 -36.41 -18.25
N LYS A 726 -16.42 -37.36 -18.61
CA LYS A 726 -17.81 -37.43 -18.11
C LYS A 726 -17.90 -37.58 -16.59
N ARG A 727 -17.05 -38.44 -16.00
CA ARG A 727 -17.02 -38.67 -14.54
C ARG A 727 -16.48 -37.43 -13.83
N ARG A 728 -15.50 -36.75 -14.42
CA ARG A 728 -14.98 -35.49 -13.90
C ARG A 728 -16.02 -34.36 -13.90
N GLN A 729 -16.79 -34.22 -14.98
CA GLN A 729 -17.91 -33.27 -15.04
C GLN A 729 -18.97 -33.56 -13.97
N GLN A 730 -19.27 -34.85 -13.72
CA GLN A 730 -20.18 -35.26 -12.64
C GLN A 730 -19.62 -34.96 -11.25
N LEU A 731 -18.32 -35.21 -11.02
CA LEU A 731 -17.64 -34.89 -9.76
C LEU A 731 -17.59 -33.38 -9.51
N ALA A 732 -17.32 -32.58 -10.55
CA ALA A 732 -17.33 -31.13 -10.47
C ALA A 732 -18.73 -30.58 -10.19
N ALA A 733 -19.76 -31.11 -10.87
CA ALA A 733 -21.16 -30.76 -10.61
C ALA A 733 -21.61 -31.16 -9.19
N ALA A 734 -21.18 -32.32 -8.69
CA ALA A 734 -21.46 -32.77 -7.33
C ALA A 734 -20.73 -31.93 -6.27
N ALA A 735 -19.49 -31.49 -6.54
CA ALA A 735 -18.75 -30.58 -5.67
C ALA A 735 -19.39 -29.18 -5.62
N ALA A 736 -19.88 -28.68 -6.76
CA ALA A 736 -20.60 -27.41 -6.85
C ALA A 736 -22.00 -27.47 -6.21
N ALA A 737 -22.62 -28.65 -6.11
CA ALA A 737 -23.93 -28.83 -5.49
C ALA A 737 -23.93 -28.78 -3.95
N GLY A 738 -22.75 -28.75 -3.32
CA GLY A 738 -22.59 -28.72 -1.85
C GLY A 738 -23.15 -29.98 -1.15
N PRO A 739 -22.86 -30.17 0.15
CA PRO A 739 -23.44 -31.27 0.90
C PRO A 739 -24.94 -31.00 1.08
N VAL A 740 -25.78 -31.75 0.36
CA VAL A 740 -27.22 -31.80 0.65
C VAL A 740 -27.37 -32.30 2.08
N ALA A 741 -27.77 -31.41 2.99
CA ALA A 741 -28.11 -31.76 4.35
C ALA A 741 -29.09 -32.94 4.30
N ALA A 742 -28.70 -34.06 4.91
CA ALA A 742 -29.58 -35.18 5.16
C ALA A 742 -30.67 -34.75 6.15
N GLY A 743 -31.68 -34.04 5.62
CA GLY A 743 -32.92 -33.74 6.32
C GLY A 743 -33.73 -35.02 6.44
N GLY A 744 -33.70 -35.62 7.64
CA GLY A 744 -34.53 -36.76 7.98
C GLY A 744 -36.00 -36.49 7.66
N LYS A 745 -36.59 -37.35 6.81
CA LYS A 745 -38.03 -37.54 6.78
C LYS A 745 -38.35 -38.77 7.61
N GLY A 746 -38.63 -38.54 8.88
CA GLY A 746 -39.50 -39.41 9.65
C GLY A 746 -40.96 -39.26 9.17
N GLY A 747 -41.64 -40.39 9.00
CA GLY A 747 -43.07 -40.54 9.19
C GLY A 747 -44.01 -40.16 8.05
N LYS A 748 -44.52 -41.19 7.33
CA LYS A 748 -45.91 -41.69 7.44
C LYS A 748 -46.26 -42.59 6.24
N ARG A 749 -46.15 -43.91 6.42
CA ARG A 749 -47.26 -44.89 6.50
C ARG A 749 -46.70 -46.28 6.67
#